data_AF-A0A7X4YE55-F1
#
_entry.id   AF-A0A7X4YE55-F1
#
_cell.length_a   1.000
_cell.length_b   1.000
_cell.length_c   1.000
_cell.angle_alpha   90.00
_cell.angle_beta   90.00
_cell.angle_gamma   90.00
#
_symmetry.space_group_name_H-M   'P 1'
#
loop_
_entity.id
_entity.type
_entity.pdbx_description
1 polymer ?
#
loop_
_entity_poly.entity_id
_entity_poly.type
_entity_poly.pdbx_seq_one_letter_code
_entity_poly.pdbx_strand_id
1 'polypeptide(L)'
;MRSEPLPAWQPPATFGEYRLLQPLGRGAMGEVYLAHDTVLDRLVAVKFIAGVAPDEVQRERFRTEARAIARVQHPNVVGIHRVGEVKDRPYLVSEFLRGDSLDRLARPVPWTRVLEIGIGLAKGLAAAHRQGVLHRDLKPANALLTEDGQVKLLDFGVAKLLDVAMAPVGPVRPPEGAGALLVEGAATVDLPGVEDSRRTSTVDVPRQGAATGRPGTAASDPGLAPRTATSTPLPPERLLGPADLLATGRIGTPLYMAPEVWRGEPATVRSDLFSLGVLLYELCGGPTPGPLAEAPRLPRNFEPLDVVVPGADATFAAILARCLAHDPFARFESADALREALESITSRGVTPAIAPPRPRWLRITRVLALPGLAVAILAGGDWWGERSRRIDVEKAMASASSILDEGRALDTRIEVLRTEAFTAFDTDRSSDAEASWAQALELGAKQARRYEDASTVLEAAQTRVGRGSNLALDQRVAEVLLQRILFAERDRESGVQTTLTQRLNELDPSARTSQKLTAPVRMELDSDPPGAVIQVESFEPQPGGPPRWSEPRAFDKTPMTSGLTLEPGSHRLTFTLPDRPPVHYPVMLTRGETFQAKVPIPEHVPEGYVYVPPGRFLYGSGDDETIRRTVIRTRPMHRLTTGAFLIARHEVTYADWLAWLRELPASERAARRPRGTNYFGTIELRPANDSTWTFHLEHEGVTYQAREGEPLRYQDRTLRAEQDWRRFPVSGISWEDARAYTAWLDATGRLPHARLCSEREWERAARGADGRDYPHGPVLAPDDANFDATYGRKPRAFGPDAVGSHPASDSPFGVADLSGNVWEWLVTDTNSTPAYGGGSFYQDALTARALNHGDGEPRTRFPFIGMRVCASMP
;
A
#
# COMPACT_ATOMS: atom_id res chain seq x y z
N MET A 1 -11.40 37.62 -18.31
CA MET A 1 -10.91 37.17 -19.63
C MET A 1 -11.09 35.66 -19.70
N ARG A 2 -11.75 35.15 -20.74
CA ARG A 2 -11.83 33.70 -21.00
C ARG A 2 -10.40 33.24 -21.33
N SER A 3 -9.83 32.35 -20.52
CA SER A 3 -8.51 31.77 -20.77
C SER A 3 -8.60 30.90 -22.03
N GLU A 4 -7.83 31.25 -23.06
CA GLU A 4 -7.60 30.35 -24.18
C GLU A 4 -6.91 29.08 -23.68
N PRO A 5 -7.32 27.89 -24.13
CA PRO A 5 -6.64 26.65 -23.79
C PRO A 5 -5.23 26.63 -24.41
N LEU A 6 -4.25 26.14 -23.65
CA LEU A 6 -2.90 25.86 -24.16
C LEU A 6 -3.00 25.02 -25.46
N PRO A 7 -2.17 25.29 -26.48
CA PRO A 7 -2.24 24.57 -27.74
C PRO A 7 -1.95 23.09 -27.48
N ALA A 8 -2.89 22.23 -27.89
CA ALA A 8 -2.69 20.78 -27.90
C ALA A 8 -1.42 20.47 -28.72
N TRP A 9 -0.52 19.67 -28.17
CA TRP A 9 0.66 19.18 -28.90
C TRP A 9 0.22 18.55 -30.23
N GLN A 10 0.87 18.94 -31.32
CA GLN A 10 0.60 18.42 -32.66
C GLN A 10 1.84 17.69 -33.20
N PRO A 11 1.67 16.47 -33.74
CA PRO A 11 2.78 15.74 -34.34
C PRO A 11 3.26 16.44 -35.62
N PRO A 12 4.57 16.42 -35.92
CA PRO A 12 5.08 17.00 -37.16
C PRO A 12 4.60 16.20 -38.38
N ALA A 13 4.30 16.89 -39.50
CA ALA A 13 3.86 16.24 -40.74
C ALA A 13 4.90 15.25 -41.30
N THR A 14 6.18 15.51 -41.04
CA THR A 14 7.30 14.62 -41.35
C THR A 14 8.28 14.57 -40.17
N PHE A 15 8.83 13.39 -39.89
CA PHE A 15 9.90 13.21 -38.92
C PHE A 15 10.73 11.97 -39.27
N GLY A 16 12.06 12.08 -39.22
CA GLY A 16 12.94 11.03 -39.74
C GLY A 16 12.59 10.68 -41.20
N GLU A 17 12.43 9.40 -41.46
CA GLU A 17 12.00 8.83 -42.74
C GLU A 17 10.47 8.72 -42.92
N TYR A 18 9.67 9.21 -41.96
CA TYR A 18 8.21 9.02 -41.97
C TYR A 18 7.47 10.29 -42.34
N ARG A 19 6.52 10.17 -43.28
CA ARG A 19 5.54 11.21 -43.62
C ARG A 19 4.17 10.79 -43.13
N LEU A 20 3.59 11.55 -42.19
CA LEU A 20 2.23 11.30 -41.72
C LEU A 20 1.22 11.62 -42.82
N LEU A 21 0.29 10.70 -43.08
CA LEU A 21 -0.73 10.82 -44.12
C LEU A 21 -2.09 11.19 -43.53
N GLN A 22 -2.60 10.37 -42.61
CA GLN A 22 -3.92 10.58 -42.00
C GLN A 22 -4.00 9.94 -40.60
N PRO A 23 -4.81 10.49 -39.67
CA PRO A 23 -5.08 9.83 -38.40
C PRO A 23 -5.91 8.54 -38.61
N LEU A 24 -5.52 7.46 -37.94
CA LEU A 24 -6.24 6.17 -37.94
C LEU A 24 -7.13 6.00 -36.69
N GLY A 25 -6.75 6.63 -35.57
CA GLY A 25 -7.53 6.59 -34.34
C GLY A 25 -6.88 7.38 -33.20
N ARG A 26 -7.71 7.78 -32.22
CA ARG A 26 -7.28 8.46 -30.99
C ARG A 26 -7.85 7.71 -29.78
N GLY A 27 -7.00 7.34 -28.84
CA GLY A 27 -7.37 6.62 -27.63
C GLY A 27 -6.77 7.24 -26.36
N ALA A 28 -7.07 6.65 -25.21
CA ALA A 28 -6.56 7.09 -23.91
C ALA A 28 -5.02 7.09 -23.81
N MET A 29 -4.36 6.26 -24.60
CA MET A 29 -2.89 6.08 -24.61
C MET A 29 -2.17 6.85 -25.74
N GLY A 30 -2.88 7.66 -26.53
CA GLY A 30 -2.28 8.47 -27.59
C GLY A 30 -2.97 8.40 -28.95
N GLU A 31 -2.28 8.93 -29.96
CA GLU A 31 -2.80 9.12 -31.33
C GLU A 31 -2.04 8.22 -32.31
N VAL A 32 -2.80 7.51 -33.17
CA VAL A 32 -2.27 6.61 -34.19
C VAL A 32 -2.51 7.22 -35.57
N TYR A 33 -1.48 7.23 -36.40
CA TYR A 33 -1.47 7.77 -37.75
C TYR A 33 -1.03 6.72 -38.76
N LEU A 34 -1.63 6.76 -39.94
CA LEU A 34 -1.06 6.15 -41.14
C LEU A 34 0.08 7.04 -41.61
N ALA A 35 1.24 6.45 -41.87
CA ALA A 35 2.39 7.15 -42.41
C ALA A 35 3.00 6.39 -43.58
N HIS A 36 3.74 7.11 -44.41
CA HIS A 36 4.58 6.56 -45.47
C HIS A 36 6.04 6.60 -45.01
N ASP A 37 6.67 5.42 -44.95
CA ASP A 37 8.11 5.28 -44.81
C ASP A 37 8.74 5.60 -46.16
N THR A 38 9.36 6.78 -46.28
CA THR A 38 9.89 7.29 -47.55
C THR A 38 11.17 6.59 -47.99
N VAL A 39 11.82 5.84 -47.09
CA VAL A 39 13.06 5.10 -47.40
C VAL A 39 12.73 3.71 -47.92
N LEU A 40 11.82 3.00 -47.22
CA LEU A 40 11.41 1.63 -47.60
C LEU A 40 10.18 1.60 -48.53
N ASP A 41 9.67 2.77 -48.90
CA ASP A 41 8.50 2.98 -49.77
C ASP A 41 7.29 2.12 -49.40
N ARG A 42 6.86 2.21 -48.13
CA ARG A 42 5.75 1.40 -47.60
C ARG A 42 4.88 2.16 -46.61
N LEU A 43 3.64 1.71 -46.47
CA LEU A 43 2.73 2.23 -45.44
C LEU A 43 3.04 1.60 -44.08
N VAL A 44 3.03 2.41 -43.04
CA VAL A 44 3.26 2.02 -41.65
C VAL A 44 2.23 2.70 -40.72
N ALA A 45 1.99 2.11 -39.56
CA ALA A 45 1.23 2.76 -38.49
C ALA A 45 2.20 3.38 -37.49
N VAL A 46 1.99 4.66 -37.16
CA VAL A 46 2.79 5.43 -36.19
C VAL A 46 1.90 5.75 -35.01
N LYS A 47 2.28 5.31 -33.82
CA LYS A 47 1.60 5.62 -32.57
C LYS A 47 2.46 6.54 -31.71
N PHE A 48 1.93 7.72 -31.41
CA PHE A 48 2.51 8.64 -30.44
C PHE A 48 1.89 8.39 -29.07
N ILE A 49 2.70 8.24 -28.02
CA ILE A 49 2.19 8.01 -26.67
C ILE A 49 1.73 9.33 -26.03
N ALA A 50 0.56 9.34 -25.39
CA ALA A 50 0.06 10.50 -24.64
C ALA A 50 0.62 10.54 -23.20
N GLY A 51 0.97 11.73 -22.70
CA GLY A 51 1.47 11.93 -21.33
C GLY A 51 2.34 13.19 -21.19
N VAL A 52 2.54 13.69 -19.96
CA VAL A 52 3.55 14.70 -19.60
C VAL A 52 4.94 14.14 -19.97
N ALA A 53 5.90 15.00 -20.32
CA ALA A 53 7.26 14.58 -20.71
C ALA A 53 7.82 13.57 -19.67
N PRO A 54 7.92 12.26 -20.01
CA PRO A 54 8.24 11.21 -19.04
C PRO A 54 9.65 11.41 -18.49
N ASP A 55 9.91 11.02 -17.25
CA ASP A 55 11.27 11.09 -16.68
C ASP A 55 12.23 10.06 -17.31
N GLU A 56 13.52 10.13 -16.98
CA GLU A 56 14.52 9.24 -17.61
C GLU A 56 14.28 7.76 -17.31
N VAL A 57 13.75 7.43 -16.12
CA VAL A 57 13.48 6.04 -15.70
C VAL A 57 12.29 5.46 -16.48
N GLN A 58 11.25 6.25 -16.68
CA GLN A 58 10.10 5.90 -17.50
C GLN A 58 10.50 5.72 -18.97
N ARG A 59 11.37 6.59 -19.50
CA ARG A 59 11.93 6.46 -20.86
C ARG A 59 12.74 5.17 -21.01
N GLU A 60 13.58 4.82 -20.05
CA GLU A 60 14.37 3.58 -20.09
C GLU A 60 13.51 2.32 -20.02
N ARG A 61 12.47 2.30 -19.17
CA ARG A 61 11.49 1.20 -19.10
C ARG A 61 10.72 1.05 -20.41
N PHE A 62 10.22 2.15 -20.97
CA PHE A 62 9.56 2.15 -22.27
C PHE A 62 10.48 1.60 -23.37
N ARG A 63 11.72 2.08 -23.46
CA ARG A 63 12.70 1.59 -24.44
C ARG A 63 13.00 0.10 -24.25
N THR A 64 13.10 -0.37 -23.00
CA THR A 64 13.39 -1.77 -22.68
C THR A 64 12.24 -2.70 -23.09
N GLU A 65 11.00 -2.38 -22.71
CA GLU A 65 9.85 -3.20 -23.08
C GLU A 65 9.54 -3.11 -24.59
N ALA A 66 9.65 -1.94 -25.20
CA ALA A 66 9.44 -1.78 -26.64
C ALA A 66 10.47 -2.57 -27.48
N ARG A 67 11.73 -2.65 -27.03
CA ARG A 67 12.77 -3.51 -27.64
C ARG A 67 12.45 -4.99 -27.48
N ALA A 68 11.90 -5.41 -26.35
CA ALA A 68 11.52 -6.80 -26.13
C ALA A 68 10.41 -7.23 -27.10
N ILE A 69 9.40 -6.40 -27.33
CA ILE A 69 8.32 -6.71 -28.28
C ILE A 69 8.82 -6.64 -29.73
N ALA A 70 9.71 -5.72 -30.07
CA ALA A 70 10.27 -5.63 -31.42
C ALA A 70 11.06 -6.89 -31.84
N ARG A 71 11.48 -7.73 -30.87
CA ARG A 71 12.10 -9.04 -31.13
C ARG A 71 11.09 -10.15 -31.41
N VAL A 72 9.80 -9.94 -31.11
CA VAL A 72 8.74 -10.92 -31.34
C VAL A 72 8.34 -10.87 -32.82
N GLN A 73 8.90 -11.78 -33.61
CA GLN A 73 8.49 -11.98 -35.00
C GLN A 73 7.59 -13.22 -35.07
N HIS A 74 6.29 -13.00 -35.31
CA HIS A 74 5.32 -14.08 -35.39
C HIS A 74 4.12 -13.69 -36.26
N PRO A 75 3.55 -14.60 -37.09
CA PRO A 75 2.40 -14.28 -37.94
C PRO A 75 1.19 -13.69 -37.20
N ASN A 76 0.98 -14.11 -35.95
CA ASN A 76 -0.12 -13.63 -35.10
C ASN A 76 0.25 -12.49 -34.13
N VAL A 77 1.39 -11.82 -34.33
CA VAL A 77 1.81 -10.64 -33.56
C VAL A 77 2.13 -9.51 -34.52
N VAL A 78 1.73 -8.28 -34.18
CA VAL A 78 2.06 -7.11 -35.00
C VAL A 78 3.56 -6.85 -35.04
N GLY A 79 4.13 -6.75 -36.25
CA GLY A 79 5.54 -6.42 -36.42
C GLY A 79 5.85 -4.97 -36.01
N ILE A 80 6.79 -4.75 -35.09
CA ILE A 80 7.32 -3.41 -34.77
C ILE A 80 8.54 -3.15 -35.64
N HIS A 81 8.49 -2.07 -36.42
CA HIS A 81 9.58 -1.64 -37.30
C HIS A 81 10.57 -0.70 -36.61
N ARG A 82 10.09 0.21 -35.75
CA ARG A 82 10.93 1.17 -35.04
C ARG A 82 10.29 1.65 -33.75
N VAL A 83 11.14 2.02 -32.79
CA VAL A 83 10.78 2.76 -31.58
C VAL A 83 11.72 3.96 -31.50
N GLY A 84 11.19 5.14 -31.19
CA GLY A 84 12.00 6.36 -31.15
C GLY A 84 11.32 7.47 -30.36
N GLU A 85 11.85 8.67 -30.51
CA GLU A 85 11.39 9.87 -29.83
C GLU A 85 11.42 11.05 -30.79
N VAL A 86 10.37 11.88 -30.76
CA VAL A 86 10.30 13.12 -31.55
C VAL A 86 9.67 14.23 -30.70
N LYS A 87 10.38 15.36 -30.57
CA LYS A 87 9.96 16.50 -29.72
C LYS A 87 9.54 16.04 -28.31
N ASP A 88 10.42 15.27 -27.66
CA ASP A 88 10.25 14.73 -26.31
C ASP A 88 9.02 13.83 -26.11
N ARG A 89 8.49 13.27 -27.21
CA ARG A 89 7.41 12.28 -27.20
C ARG A 89 7.87 10.94 -27.77
N PRO A 90 7.75 9.85 -27.01
CA PRO A 90 7.97 8.51 -27.52
C PRO A 90 6.99 8.15 -28.64
N TYR A 91 7.49 7.49 -29.67
CA TYR A 91 6.67 6.94 -30.74
C TYR A 91 7.08 5.50 -31.07
N LEU A 92 6.11 4.74 -31.58
CA LEU A 92 6.29 3.38 -32.07
C LEU A 92 5.77 3.28 -33.50
N VAL A 93 6.54 2.64 -34.36
CA VAL A 93 6.20 2.39 -35.77
C VAL A 93 6.02 0.89 -35.96
N SER A 94 4.86 0.48 -36.44
CA SER A 94 4.52 -0.91 -36.71
C SER A 94 4.11 -1.14 -38.16
N GLU A 95 3.96 -2.41 -38.52
CA GLU A 95 3.27 -2.78 -39.76
C GLU A 95 1.87 -2.15 -39.81
N PHE A 96 1.49 -1.67 -41.00
CA PHE A 96 0.13 -1.24 -41.26
C PHE A 96 -0.68 -2.47 -41.72
N LEU A 97 -1.69 -2.84 -40.94
CA LEU A 97 -2.54 -3.99 -41.22
C LEU A 97 -3.87 -3.54 -41.82
N ARG A 98 -4.33 -4.27 -42.84
CA ARG A 98 -5.66 -4.11 -43.43
C ARG A 98 -6.58 -5.20 -42.91
N GLY A 99 -7.75 -4.79 -42.42
CA GLY A 99 -8.73 -5.68 -41.83
C GLY A 99 -9.48 -5.01 -40.69
N ASP A 100 -10.31 -5.80 -40.00
CA ASP A 100 -11.19 -5.32 -38.94
C ASP A 100 -10.69 -5.77 -37.57
N SER A 101 -10.74 -4.85 -36.62
CA SER A 101 -10.55 -5.16 -35.21
C SER A 101 -11.66 -6.10 -34.72
N LEU A 102 -11.34 -7.03 -33.80
CA LEU A 102 -12.28 -8.06 -33.36
C LEU A 102 -13.52 -7.50 -32.64
N ASP A 103 -13.44 -6.26 -32.12
CA ASP A 103 -14.58 -5.53 -31.55
C ASP A 103 -15.66 -5.16 -32.58
N ARG A 104 -15.32 -5.11 -33.87
CA ARG A 104 -16.24 -4.78 -34.96
C ARG A 104 -16.92 -5.99 -35.59
N LEU A 105 -16.50 -7.21 -35.24
CA LEU A 105 -17.13 -8.42 -35.75
C LEU A 105 -18.57 -8.53 -35.25
N ALA A 106 -19.49 -8.92 -36.14
CA ALA A 106 -20.87 -9.21 -35.76
C ALA A 106 -20.90 -10.45 -34.84
N ARG A 107 -21.55 -10.30 -33.68
CA ARG A 107 -21.68 -11.36 -32.68
C ARG A 107 -23.12 -11.91 -32.66
N PRO A 108 -23.33 -13.19 -32.31
CA PRO A 108 -22.31 -14.19 -31.97
C PRO A 108 -21.52 -14.68 -33.19
N VAL A 109 -20.22 -14.85 -33.02
CA VAL A 109 -19.35 -15.49 -34.02
C VAL A 109 -19.46 -17.02 -33.82
N PRO A 110 -19.63 -17.82 -34.89
CA PRO A 110 -19.67 -19.28 -34.77
C PRO A 110 -18.46 -19.82 -34.00
N TRP A 111 -18.68 -20.72 -33.05
CA TRP A 111 -17.62 -21.20 -32.14
C TRP A 111 -16.43 -21.82 -32.89
N THR A 112 -16.65 -22.42 -34.06
CA THR A 112 -15.59 -22.95 -34.93
C THR A 112 -14.67 -21.83 -35.44
N ARG A 113 -15.24 -20.68 -35.82
CA ARG A 113 -14.48 -19.50 -36.21
C ARG A 113 -13.79 -18.83 -35.02
N VAL A 114 -14.42 -18.84 -33.85
CA VAL A 114 -13.79 -18.36 -32.61
C VAL A 114 -12.64 -19.27 -32.17
N LEU A 115 -12.75 -20.58 -32.37
CA LEU A 115 -11.67 -21.54 -32.14
C LEU A 115 -10.47 -21.23 -33.05
N GLU A 116 -10.67 -20.99 -34.35
CA GLU A 116 -9.61 -20.58 -35.27
C GLU A 116 -8.90 -19.29 -34.82
N ILE A 117 -9.70 -18.28 -34.41
CA ILE A 117 -9.18 -17.03 -33.84
C ILE A 117 -8.40 -17.31 -32.54
N GLY A 118 -8.94 -18.12 -31.64
CA GLY A 118 -8.32 -18.48 -30.37
C GLY A 118 -6.98 -19.19 -30.53
N ILE A 119 -6.87 -20.10 -31.51
CA ILE A 119 -5.61 -20.76 -31.87
C ILE A 119 -4.57 -19.72 -32.32
N GLY A 120 -4.95 -18.79 -33.20
CA GLY A 120 -4.06 -17.74 -33.68
C GLY A 120 -3.59 -16.81 -32.55
N LEU A 121 -4.50 -16.36 -31.69
CA LEU A 121 -4.17 -15.51 -30.54
C LEU A 121 -3.28 -16.24 -29.53
N ALA A 122 -3.55 -17.52 -29.23
CA ALA A 122 -2.71 -18.33 -28.35
C ALA A 122 -1.29 -18.52 -28.91
N LYS A 123 -1.15 -18.72 -30.23
CA LYS A 123 0.16 -18.77 -30.91
C LYS A 123 0.93 -17.46 -30.77
N GLY A 124 0.25 -16.32 -30.98
CA GLY A 124 0.86 -15.00 -30.81
C GLY A 124 1.30 -14.74 -29.37
N LEU A 125 0.46 -15.09 -28.41
CA LEU A 125 0.75 -14.93 -26.99
C LEU A 125 1.91 -15.83 -26.53
N ALA A 126 1.94 -17.09 -27.00
CA ALA A 126 3.06 -18.00 -26.73
C ALA A 126 4.39 -17.49 -27.29
N ALA A 127 4.37 -16.90 -28.49
CA ALA A 127 5.57 -16.29 -29.07
C ALA A 127 6.09 -15.11 -28.23
N ALA A 128 5.19 -14.25 -27.71
CA ALA A 128 5.57 -13.16 -26.83
C ALA A 128 6.06 -13.65 -25.45
N HIS A 129 5.36 -14.60 -24.83
CA HIS A 129 5.71 -15.16 -23.53
C HIS A 129 7.08 -15.85 -23.52
N ARG A 130 7.47 -16.53 -24.61
CA ARG A 130 8.82 -17.11 -24.77
C ARG A 130 9.94 -16.05 -24.78
N GLN A 131 9.62 -14.81 -25.12
CA GLN A 131 10.54 -13.67 -25.07
C GLN A 131 10.42 -12.88 -23.76
N GLY A 132 9.68 -13.40 -22.77
CA GLY A 132 9.46 -12.75 -21.47
C GLY A 132 8.52 -11.55 -21.51
N VAL A 133 7.75 -11.39 -22.60
CA VAL A 133 6.85 -10.24 -22.82
C VAL A 133 5.41 -10.62 -22.48
N LEU A 134 4.77 -9.90 -21.57
CA LEU A 134 3.34 -10.02 -21.28
C LEU A 134 2.52 -9.01 -22.08
N HIS A 135 1.27 -9.36 -22.43
CA HIS A 135 0.39 -8.46 -23.19
C HIS A 135 -0.24 -7.38 -22.29
N ARG A 136 -0.77 -7.78 -21.12
CA ARG A 136 -1.32 -6.93 -20.05
C ARG A 136 -2.56 -6.07 -20.39
N ASP A 137 -2.94 -5.94 -21.66
CA ASP A 137 -4.17 -5.24 -22.09
C ASP A 137 -4.94 -5.99 -23.20
N LEU A 138 -5.14 -7.30 -23.04
CA LEU A 138 -5.78 -8.10 -24.08
C LEU A 138 -7.31 -7.90 -24.08
N LYS A 139 -7.84 -7.44 -25.22
CA LYS A 139 -9.27 -7.15 -25.48
C LYS A 139 -9.56 -7.18 -26.98
N PRO A 140 -10.81 -7.31 -27.43
CA PRO A 140 -11.15 -7.35 -28.86
C PRO A 140 -10.59 -6.17 -29.67
N ALA A 141 -10.53 -4.96 -29.09
CA ALA A 141 -9.98 -3.78 -29.75
C ALA A 141 -8.44 -3.83 -29.98
N ASN A 142 -7.73 -4.72 -29.29
CA ASN A 142 -6.28 -4.92 -29.40
C ASN A 142 -5.94 -6.20 -30.19
N ALA A 143 -6.88 -6.70 -30.99
CA ALA A 143 -6.66 -7.82 -31.90
C ALA A 143 -7.35 -7.51 -33.23
N LEU A 144 -6.70 -7.84 -34.34
CA LEU A 144 -7.19 -7.54 -35.68
C LEU A 144 -7.26 -8.81 -36.53
N LEU A 145 -8.36 -8.96 -37.25
CA LEU A 145 -8.55 -9.97 -38.28
C LEU A 145 -8.22 -9.36 -39.65
N THR A 146 -7.15 -9.84 -40.27
CA THR A 146 -6.71 -9.34 -41.58
C THR A 146 -7.66 -9.79 -42.69
N GLU A 147 -7.62 -9.10 -43.84
CA GLU A 147 -8.37 -9.50 -45.05
C GLU A 147 -8.05 -10.94 -45.49
N ASP A 148 -6.81 -11.41 -45.25
CA ASP A 148 -6.36 -12.78 -45.52
C ASP A 148 -6.86 -13.81 -44.48
N GLY A 149 -7.68 -13.38 -43.53
CA GLY A 149 -8.31 -14.23 -42.52
C GLY A 149 -7.41 -14.62 -41.34
N GLN A 150 -6.22 -14.01 -41.21
CA GLN A 150 -5.31 -14.23 -40.07
C GLN A 150 -5.62 -13.26 -38.93
N VAL A 151 -5.56 -13.74 -37.68
CA VAL A 151 -5.67 -12.86 -36.50
C VAL A 151 -4.28 -12.42 -36.03
N LYS A 152 -4.14 -11.14 -35.67
CA LYS A 152 -2.92 -10.55 -35.13
C LYS A 152 -3.18 -9.81 -33.82
N LEU A 153 -2.33 -10.04 -32.82
CA LEU A 153 -2.27 -9.25 -31.59
C LEU A 153 -1.66 -7.89 -31.86
N LEU A 154 -2.33 -6.84 -31.39
CA LEU A 154 -1.90 -5.44 -31.46
C LEU A 154 -1.60 -4.91 -30.05
N ASP A 155 -0.87 -3.80 -29.97
CA ASP A 155 -0.82 -2.94 -28.77
C ASP A 155 -0.55 -3.68 -27.43
N PHE A 156 0.65 -4.26 -27.32
CA PHE A 156 1.21 -4.67 -26.03
C PHE A 156 1.29 -3.45 -25.11
N GLY A 157 1.01 -3.63 -23.81
CA GLY A 157 0.82 -2.55 -22.83
C GLY A 157 2.00 -1.60 -22.54
N VAL A 158 2.96 -1.44 -23.44
CA VAL A 158 4.17 -0.62 -23.32
C VAL A 158 3.88 0.85 -23.00
N ALA A 159 2.81 1.40 -23.58
CA ALA A 159 2.39 2.77 -23.34
C ALA A 159 1.97 2.99 -21.87
N LYS A 160 1.40 1.97 -21.23
CA LYS A 160 0.95 2.03 -19.84
C LYS A 160 2.09 2.03 -18.82
N LEU A 161 3.32 1.78 -19.25
CA LEU A 161 4.51 1.89 -18.39
C LEU A 161 4.93 3.33 -18.14
N LEU A 162 4.58 4.24 -19.06
CA LEU A 162 4.88 5.66 -18.97
C LEU A 162 3.90 6.37 -18.03
N ASP A 163 2.70 5.79 -17.83
CA ASP A 163 1.68 6.28 -16.90
C ASP A 163 1.90 5.80 -15.44
N VAL A 164 2.89 4.93 -15.22
CA VAL A 164 3.23 4.38 -13.92
C VAL A 164 4.37 5.21 -13.33
N ALA A 165 4.06 6.04 -12.33
CA ALA A 165 5.06 6.53 -11.39
C ALA A 165 5.39 5.36 -10.44
N MET A 166 6.48 4.65 -10.70
CA MET A 166 7.03 3.66 -9.75
C MET A 166 8.53 3.83 -9.57
N ALA A 167 8.90 3.91 -8.29
CA ALA A 167 10.22 3.91 -7.67
C ALA A 167 11.29 3.02 -8.36
N PRO A 168 12.59 3.33 -8.18
CA PRO A 168 13.70 2.67 -8.88
C PRO A 168 13.85 1.19 -8.48
N VAL A 169 14.14 0.34 -9.49
CA VAL A 169 14.39 -1.10 -9.35
C VAL A 169 15.90 -1.33 -9.40
N GLY A 170 16.46 -1.98 -8.37
CA GLY A 170 17.84 -2.45 -8.32
C GLY A 170 18.08 -3.70 -9.18
N PRO A 171 19.35 -4.09 -9.44
CA PRO A 171 19.69 -5.07 -10.47
C PRO A 171 19.28 -6.49 -10.11
N VAL A 172 18.78 -7.22 -11.13
CA VAL A 172 18.41 -8.65 -11.06
C VAL A 172 19.68 -9.52 -11.12
N ARG A 173 19.84 -10.40 -10.13
CA ARG A 173 20.90 -11.42 -10.06
C ARG A 173 20.45 -12.69 -10.82
N PRO A 174 21.29 -13.34 -11.64
CA PRO A 174 20.93 -14.60 -12.30
C PRO A 174 20.96 -15.79 -11.32
N PRO A 175 20.24 -16.89 -11.62
CA PRO A 175 20.14 -18.04 -10.72
C PRO A 175 21.42 -18.89 -10.73
N GLU A 176 21.92 -19.21 -9.54
CA GLU A 176 23.02 -20.15 -9.32
C GLU A 176 22.55 -21.61 -9.41
N GLY A 177 23.32 -22.46 -10.11
CA GLY A 177 23.22 -23.91 -9.98
C GLY A 177 23.70 -24.74 -11.18
N ALA A 178 24.99 -24.70 -11.53
CA ALA A 178 25.64 -25.78 -12.29
C ALA A 178 27.15 -25.83 -12.06
N GLY A 179 27.60 -26.90 -11.36
CA GLY A 179 28.81 -27.70 -11.63
C GLY A 179 30.20 -27.04 -11.76
N ALA A 180 31.10 -27.45 -10.86
CA ALA A 180 32.53 -27.18 -10.83
C ALA A 180 33.32 -27.50 -12.12
N LEU A 181 34.40 -26.76 -12.36
CA LEU A 181 35.69 -27.29 -12.84
C LEU A 181 36.84 -26.30 -12.57
N LEU A 182 37.92 -26.85 -12.00
CA LEU A 182 39.21 -26.24 -11.66
C LEU A 182 40.00 -25.81 -12.90
N VAL A 183 40.71 -24.67 -12.85
CA VAL A 183 42.08 -24.49 -13.40
C VAL A 183 42.82 -23.37 -12.62
N GLU A 184 44.09 -23.64 -12.29
CA GLU A 184 45.08 -22.78 -11.63
C GLU A 184 45.57 -21.59 -12.47
N GLY A 185 46.18 -20.58 -11.82
CA GLY A 185 47.28 -19.82 -12.41
C GLY A 185 47.29 -18.30 -12.14
N ALA A 186 48.32 -17.86 -11.39
CA ALA A 186 49.11 -16.61 -11.44
C ALA A 186 48.50 -15.34 -12.11
N ALA A 187 48.68 -14.11 -11.61
CA ALA A 187 49.94 -13.51 -11.19
C ALA A 187 49.74 -12.19 -10.42
N THR A 188 50.78 -11.88 -9.65
CA THR A 188 51.15 -10.64 -8.95
C THR A 188 51.09 -9.37 -9.80
N VAL A 189 50.66 -8.25 -9.18
CA VAL A 189 51.26 -6.92 -9.39
C VAL A 189 51.27 -6.16 -8.06
N ASP A 190 52.49 -5.89 -7.60
CA ASP A 190 52.90 -5.00 -6.50
C ASP A 190 52.71 -3.52 -6.87
N LEU A 191 52.52 -2.65 -5.86
CA LEU A 191 53.29 -1.39 -5.60
C LEU A 191 52.57 -0.47 -4.57
N PRO A 192 53.27 0.46 -3.87
CA PRO A 192 53.49 0.31 -2.44
C PRO A 192 53.08 1.53 -1.57
N GLY A 193 53.07 1.29 -0.25
CA GLY A 193 53.60 2.20 0.76
C GLY A 193 52.63 3.21 1.39
N VAL A 194 52.31 3.02 2.68
CA VAL A 194 52.57 3.99 3.78
C VAL A 194 52.66 3.21 5.10
N GLU A 195 53.64 3.62 5.91
CA GLU A 195 54.16 3.05 7.15
C GLU A 195 53.19 3.02 8.35
N ASP A 196 53.26 1.93 9.11
CA ASP A 196 53.69 1.78 10.52
C ASP A 196 52.84 2.50 11.59
N SER A 197 52.07 1.73 12.34
CA SER A 197 52.08 1.86 13.80
C SER A 197 51.59 0.59 14.50
N ARG A 198 52.57 -0.02 15.17
CA ARG A 198 52.51 -1.07 16.20
C ARG A 198 51.35 -0.88 17.19
N ARG A 199 50.65 -1.96 17.52
CA ARG A 199 50.77 -2.62 18.85
C ARG A 199 50.03 -3.95 18.93
N THR A 200 50.82 -4.93 19.30
CA THR A 200 50.51 -6.26 19.81
C THR A 200 49.61 -6.27 21.04
N SER A 201 48.66 -7.20 21.07
CA SER A 201 48.36 -7.99 22.27
C SER A 201 47.58 -9.24 21.90
N THR A 202 48.31 -10.36 21.87
CA THR A 202 47.82 -11.72 22.08
C THR A 202 47.14 -11.86 23.44
N VAL A 203 46.18 -12.79 23.57
CA VAL A 203 46.20 -13.91 24.55
C VAL A 203 44.82 -14.61 24.62
N ASP A 204 44.90 -15.90 24.33
CA ASP A 204 44.24 -17.08 24.89
C ASP A 204 42.72 -17.31 24.93
N VAL A 205 42.39 -18.42 24.28
CA VAL A 205 41.28 -19.36 24.47
C VAL A 205 41.51 -20.18 25.76
N PRO A 206 40.45 -20.70 26.39
CA PRO A 206 40.42 -22.16 26.49
C PRO A 206 39.07 -22.79 26.10
N ARG A 207 39.22 -23.96 25.46
CA ARG A 207 38.21 -24.95 25.10
C ARG A 207 37.62 -25.65 26.33
N GLN A 208 36.38 -26.15 26.17
CA GLN A 208 35.84 -27.46 26.56
C GLN A 208 34.34 -27.44 26.18
N GLY A 209 33.64 -28.43 25.63
CA GLY A 209 33.91 -29.80 25.22
C GLY A 209 32.54 -30.44 24.89
N ALA A 210 32.46 -31.14 23.75
CA ALA A 210 31.75 -32.41 23.46
C ALA A 210 30.64 -32.90 24.43
N ALA A 211 29.54 -33.56 24.07
CA ALA A 211 29.13 -34.43 22.96
C ALA A 211 27.62 -34.74 23.24
N THR A 212 26.68 -35.02 22.32
CA THR A 212 26.36 -36.29 21.62
C THR A 212 24.84 -36.45 21.68
N GLY A 213 24.19 -36.95 20.62
CA GLY A 213 22.88 -37.61 20.73
C GLY A 213 21.84 -37.22 19.69
N ARG A 214 21.81 -37.96 18.57
CA ARG A 214 20.65 -38.22 17.68
C ARG A 214 20.28 -39.72 17.87
N PRO A 215 19.23 -40.30 17.25
CA PRO A 215 18.10 -39.78 16.44
C PRO A 215 16.74 -40.51 16.71
N GLY A 216 15.69 -40.20 15.93
CA GLY A 216 14.54 -41.11 15.68
C GLY A 216 13.26 -40.37 15.28
N THR A 217 12.89 -40.26 13.98
CA THR A 217 11.99 -41.17 13.20
C THR A 217 10.53 -41.19 13.70
N ALA A 218 9.45 -41.18 12.91
CA ALA A 218 9.17 -41.04 11.48
C ALA A 218 7.62 -41.01 11.33
N ALA A 219 7.14 -40.51 10.18
CA ALA A 219 5.85 -40.85 9.52
C ALA A 219 4.55 -40.42 10.24
N SER A 220 3.44 -40.02 9.61
CA SER A 220 2.95 -40.17 8.23
C SER A 220 1.64 -39.37 8.07
N ASP A 221 1.49 -38.73 6.90
CA ASP A 221 0.24 -38.39 6.17
C ASP A 221 -0.78 -39.60 6.14
N PRO A 222 -2.08 -39.52 5.75
CA PRO A 222 -2.65 -38.62 4.74
C PRO A 222 -4.17 -38.23 4.86
N GLY A 223 -4.55 -37.23 4.05
CA GLY A 223 -5.55 -37.44 2.99
C GLY A 223 -7.06 -37.36 3.31
N LEU A 224 -7.63 -36.25 2.83
CA LEU A 224 -8.48 -36.17 1.62
C LEU A 224 -9.93 -35.67 1.81
N ALA A 225 -10.28 -34.76 0.91
CA ALA A 225 -11.59 -34.22 0.55
C ALA A 225 -12.60 -35.34 0.14
N PRO A 226 -13.89 -35.11 -0.24
CA PRO A 226 -14.49 -33.83 -0.72
C PRO A 226 -16.01 -33.60 -0.48
N ARG A 227 -16.50 -32.41 -0.90
CA ARG A 227 -17.78 -32.14 -1.62
C ARG A 227 -18.85 -31.26 -0.94
N THR A 228 -19.12 -30.13 -1.62
CA THR A 228 -20.42 -29.56 -2.10
C THR A 228 -21.60 -29.43 -1.14
N ALA A 229 -22.47 -28.42 -1.17
CA ALA A 229 -22.60 -27.11 -1.81
C ALA A 229 -24.02 -26.66 -1.40
N THR A 230 -24.25 -25.43 -0.96
CA THR A 230 -25.54 -24.73 -1.18
C THR A 230 -25.41 -23.25 -0.86
N SER A 231 -25.60 -22.44 -1.91
CA SER A 231 -25.60 -20.98 -1.92
C SER A 231 -26.98 -20.42 -1.57
N THR A 232 -27.06 -19.32 -0.81
CA THR A 232 -28.19 -18.36 -0.85
C THR A 232 -27.68 -16.96 -0.47
N PRO A 233 -28.17 -15.86 -1.07
CA PRO A 233 -27.38 -14.65 -1.38
C PRO A 233 -27.62 -13.43 -0.46
N LEU A 234 -26.65 -12.49 -0.47
CA LEU A 234 -26.59 -11.22 0.28
C LEU A 234 -27.01 -9.99 -0.57
N PRO A 235 -27.47 -8.88 0.05
CA PRO A 235 -27.65 -7.57 -0.60
C PRO A 235 -26.40 -6.65 -0.50
N PRO A 236 -26.34 -5.53 -1.27
CA PRO A 236 -25.09 -4.97 -1.79
C PRO A 236 -24.55 -3.73 -1.05
N GLU A 237 -23.23 -3.65 -0.91
CA GLU A 237 -22.48 -2.47 -0.42
C GLU A 237 -22.14 -1.48 -1.59
N ARG A 238 -21.48 -0.34 -1.30
CA ARG A 238 -21.22 0.79 -2.23
C ARG A 238 -19.89 0.69 -3.01
N LEU A 239 -19.79 1.38 -4.15
CA LEU A 239 -18.89 1.15 -5.31
C LEU A 239 -17.98 2.35 -5.64
N LEU A 240 -16.73 2.10 -6.06
CA LEU A 240 -15.82 3.08 -6.66
C LEU A 240 -16.24 3.43 -8.10
N GLY A 241 -15.99 4.67 -8.53
CA GLY A 241 -16.47 5.19 -9.81
C GLY A 241 -15.52 4.96 -11.00
N PRO A 242 -16.01 5.06 -12.25
CA PRO A 242 -15.21 4.86 -13.47
C PRO A 242 -14.04 5.85 -13.64
N ALA A 243 -14.10 7.03 -13.00
CA ALA A 243 -13.06 8.06 -13.06
C ALA A 243 -11.81 7.70 -12.23
N ASP A 244 -11.97 6.94 -11.14
CA ASP A 244 -10.86 6.57 -10.23
C ASP A 244 -9.95 5.49 -10.83
N LEU A 245 -10.48 4.70 -11.77
CA LEU A 245 -9.75 3.64 -12.47
C LEU A 245 -8.86 4.15 -13.61
N LEU A 246 -9.16 5.34 -14.14
CA LEU A 246 -8.32 6.03 -15.11
C LEU A 246 -7.19 6.83 -14.44
N ALA A 247 -7.39 7.26 -13.19
CA ALA A 247 -6.41 8.05 -12.43
C ALA A 247 -5.29 7.22 -11.77
N THR A 248 -5.44 5.89 -11.66
CA THR A 248 -4.49 5.02 -10.93
C THR A 248 -3.46 4.31 -11.81
N GLY A 249 -3.39 4.60 -13.12
CA GLY A 249 -2.36 4.03 -14.01
C GLY A 249 -2.36 2.49 -14.11
N ARG A 250 -3.48 1.84 -13.75
CA ARG A 250 -3.56 0.37 -13.68
C ARG A 250 -3.60 -0.28 -15.06
N ILE A 251 -2.79 -1.31 -15.25
CA ILE A 251 -2.51 -1.93 -16.54
C ILE A 251 -3.66 -2.87 -16.95
N GLY A 252 -4.61 -2.37 -17.76
CA GLY A 252 -5.64 -3.20 -18.44
C GLY A 252 -6.99 -2.49 -18.58
N THR A 253 -7.76 -2.73 -19.64
CA THR A 253 -9.18 -2.33 -19.68
C THR A 253 -9.95 -3.19 -18.66
N PRO A 254 -10.62 -2.60 -17.64
CA PRO A 254 -11.12 -3.37 -16.49
C PRO A 254 -12.12 -4.49 -16.80
N LEU A 255 -12.74 -4.49 -17.99
CA LEU A 255 -13.64 -5.55 -18.45
C LEU A 255 -12.93 -6.89 -18.74
N TYR A 256 -11.64 -6.88 -19.09
CA TYR A 256 -10.89 -8.08 -19.48
C TYR A 256 -9.81 -8.47 -18.47
N MET A 257 -9.68 -7.69 -17.39
CA MET A 257 -8.65 -7.85 -16.38
C MET A 257 -8.88 -9.12 -15.55
N ALA A 258 -7.81 -9.89 -15.32
CA ALA A 258 -7.87 -11.06 -14.46
C ALA A 258 -8.13 -10.68 -13.00
N PRO A 259 -8.82 -11.53 -12.20
CA PRO A 259 -9.16 -11.22 -10.82
C PRO A 259 -7.95 -10.84 -9.97
N GLU A 260 -6.81 -11.49 -10.16
CA GLU A 260 -5.57 -11.17 -9.45
C GLU A 260 -5.00 -9.79 -9.81
N VAL A 261 -5.06 -9.41 -11.09
CA VAL A 261 -4.60 -8.09 -11.56
C VAL A 261 -5.54 -6.98 -11.07
N TRP A 262 -6.84 -7.27 -11.00
CA TRP A 262 -7.82 -6.33 -10.43
C TRP A 262 -7.66 -6.14 -8.92
N ARG A 263 -7.18 -7.16 -8.20
CA ARG A 263 -6.79 -7.10 -6.79
C ARG A 263 -5.44 -6.39 -6.55
N GLY A 264 -4.73 -6.00 -7.61
CA GLY A 264 -3.44 -5.29 -7.52
C GLY A 264 -2.21 -6.21 -7.51
N GLU A 265 -2.38 -7.51 -7.74
CA GLU A 265 -1.23 -8.42 -7.90
C GLU A 265 -0.56 -8.20 -9.28
N PRO A 266 0.75 -8.49 -9.41
CA PRO A 266 1.45 -8.37 -10.69
C PRO A 266 0.84 -9.27 -11.77
N ALA A 267 0.68 -8.73 -12.98
CA ALA A 267 0.23 -9.52 -14.12
C ALA A 267 1.24 -10.64 -14.45
N THR A 268 0.71 -11.82 -14.75
CA THR A 268 1.50 -13.00 -15.13
C THR A 268 1.04 -13.56 -16.47
N VAL A 269 1.75 -14.58 -16.98
CA VAL A 269 1.31 -15.37 -18.14
C VAL A 269 -0.14 -15.83 -17.98
N ARG A 270 -0.53 -16.28 -16.79
CA ARG A 270 -1.89 -16.77 -16.47
C ARG A 270 -2.94 -15.66 -16.47
N SER A 271 -2.53 -14.42 -16.27
CA SER A 271 -3.42 -13.25 -16.35
C SER A 271 -3.78 -12.93 -17.79
N ASP A 272 -2.81 -13.01 -18.72
CA ASP A 272 -3.10 -12.86 -20.16
C ASP A 272 -4.02 -13.99 -20.67
N LEU A 273 -3.87 -15.22 -20.16
CA LEU A 273 -4.74 -16.35 -20.52
C LEU A 273 -6.18 -16.16 -20.06
N PHE A 274 -6.39 -15.52 -18.90
CA PHE A 274 -7.73 -15.15 -18.46
C PHE A 274 -8.35 -14.10 -19.40
N SER A 275 -7.61 -13.04 -19.72
CA SER A 275 -8.09 -12.01 -20.64
C SER A 275 -8.42 -12.57 -22.03
N LEU A 276 -7.63 -13.53 -22.51
CA LEU A 276 -7.93 -14.26 -23.75
C LEU A 276 -9.20 -15.10 -23.61
N GLY A 277 -9.39 -15.78 -22.49
CA GLY A 277 -10.61 -16.53 -22.18
C GLY A 277 -11.87 -15.65 -22.23
N VAL A 278 -11.81 -14.45 -21.65
CA VAL A 278 -12.93 -13.49 -21.67
C VAL A 278 -13.23 -13.03 -23.10
N LEU A 279 -12.19 -12.70 -23.87
CA LEU A 279 -12.30 -12.29 -25.27
C LEU A 279 -12.98 -13.38 -26.12
N LEU A 280 -12.54 -14.64 -26.00
CA LEU A 280 -13.11 -15.74 -26.79
C LEU A 280 -14.55 -16.07 -26.37
N TYR A 281 -14.83 -16.06 -25.07
CA TYR A 281 -16.17 -16.25 -24.54
C TYR A 281 -17.15 -15.19 -25.06
N GLU A 282 -16.73 -13.92 -25.08
CA GLU A 282 -17.50 -12.80 -25.62
C GLU A 282 -17.77 -12.94 -27.12
N LEU A 283 -16.78 -13.34 -27.92
CA LEU A 283 -16.96 -13.51 -29.37
C LEU A 283 -17.99 -14.58 -29.70
N CYS A 284 -18.09 -15.65 -28.91
CA CYS A 284 -19.12 -16.67 -29.09
C CYS A 284 -20.53 -16.19 -28.74
N GLY A 285 -20.70 -14.97 -28.21
CA GLY A 285 -21.99 -14.45 -27.74
C GLY A 285 -22.21 -14.65 -26.24
N GLY A 286 -21.20 -15.11 -25.51
CA GLY A 286 -21.23 -15.12 -24.06
C GLY A 286 -21.35 -13.69 -23.51
N PRO A 287 -22.21 -13.43 -22.51
CA PRO A 287 -22.33 -12.11 -21.92
C PRO A 287 -21.02 -11.73 -21.23
N THR A 288 -20.44 -10.58 -21.58
CA THR A 288 -19.35 -10.00 -20.79
C THR A 288 -19.93 -9.44 -19.48
N PRO A 289 -19.18 -9.50 -18.36
CA PRO A 289 -19.54 -8.74 -17.17
C PRO A 289 -19.60 -7.27 -17.58
N GLY A 290 -20.77 -6.64 -17.45
CA GLY A 290 -21.09 -5.34 -18.02
C GLY A 290 -20.18 -4.17 -17.60
N PRO A 291 -20.48 -2.93 -18.03
CA PRO A 291 -19.65 -1.76 -17.77
C PRO A 291 -19.34 -1.56 -16.28
N LEU A 292 -18.17 -0.98 -16.00
CA LEU A 292 -17.58 -0.72 -14.69
C LEU A 292 -18.51 -0.11 -13.62
N ALA A 293 -19.60 0.52 -14.03
CA ALA A 293 -20.59 1.09 -13.13
C ALA A 293 -21.31 0.05 -12.26
N GLU A 294 -21.28 -1.25 -12.63
CA GLU A 294 -22.14 -2.27 -12.01
C GLU A 294 -21.46 -3.52 -11.42
N ALA A 295 -20.12 -3.66 -11.40
CA ALA A 295 -19.52 -4.95 -10.98
C ALA A 295 -18.22 -4.91 -10.14
N PRO A 296 -18.30 -4.80 -8.80
CA PRO A 296 -17.16 -5.00 -7.89
C PRO A 296 -17.30 -6.23 -6.96
N ARG A 297 -18.45 -6.92 -6.95
CA ARG A 297 -18.84 -7.79 -5.82
C ARG A 297 -19.31 -9.19 -6.19
N LEU A 298 -19.11 -9.61 -7.42
CA LEU A 298 -19.43 -10.98 -7.81
C LEU A 298 -18.16 -11.66 -8.32
N PRO A 299 -17.90 -12.93 -7.92
CA PRO A 299 -17.07 -13.80 -8.73
C PRO A 299 -17.57 -13.68 -10.17
N ARG A 300 -16.68 -13.42 -11.12
CA ARG A 300 -17.05 -13.44 -12.54
C ARG A 300 -17.37 -14.90 -12.90
N ASN A 301 -18.57 -15.34 -12.55
CA ASN A 301 -19.07 -16.66 -12.86
C ASN A 301 -19.50 -16.60 -14.32
N PHE A 302 -18.65 -17.16 -15.18
CA PHE A 302 -19.00 -17.43 -16.56
C PHE A 302 -19.79 -18.72 -16.58
N GLU A 303 -21.01 -18.67 -17.12
CA GLU A 303 -21.73 -19.90 -17.42
C GLU A 303 -20.92 -20.72 -18.45
N PRO A 304 -20.92 -22.05 -18.37
CA PRO A 304 -20.27 -22.87 -19.38
C PRO A 304 -20.76 -22.49 -20.78
N LEU A 305 -19.83 -22.35 -21.73
CA LEU A 305 -20.16 -21.82 -23.06
C LEU A 305 -21.21 -22.66 -23.79
N ASP A 306 -21.22 -23.97 -23.59
CA ASP A 306 -22.18 -24.91 -24.17
C ASP A 306 -23.61 -24.73 -23.65
N VAL A 307 -23.77 -24.08 -22.49
CA VAL A 307 -25.08 -23.67 -21.95
C VAL A 307 -25.55 -22.38 -22.62
N VAL A 308 -24.66 -21.39 -22.75
CA VAL A 308 -24.99 -20.06 -23.30
C VAL A 308 -25.12 -20.07 -24.83
N VAL A 309 -24.37 -20.95 -25.49
CA VAL A 309 -24.34 -21.13 -26.94
C VAL A 309 -24.64 -22.60 -27.25
N PRO A 310 -25.93 -22.98 -27.29
CA PRO A 310 -26.34 -24.35 -27.62
C PRO A 310 -25.75 -24.77 -28.97
N GLY A 311 -24.96 -25.87 -28.96
CA GLY A 311 -24.25 -26.36 -30.15
C GLY A 311 -22.76 -26.03 -30.20
N ALA A 312 -22.21 -25.35 -29.19
CA ALA A 312 -20.76 -25.27 -28.98
C ALA A 312 -20.16 -26.63 -28.60
N ASP A 313 -18.95 -26.93 -29.07
CA ASP A 313 -18.25 -28.16 -28.70
C ASP A 313 -17.92 -28.19 -27.19
N ALA A 314 -18.22 -29.31 -26.53
CA ALA A 314 -18.04 -29.46 -25.09
C ALA A 314 -16.55 -29.37 -24.67
N THR A 315 -15.63 -29.79 -25.52
CA THR A 315 -14.18 -29.67 -25.26
C THR A 315 -13.76 -28.20 -25.36
N PHE A 316 -14.26 -27.47 -26.36
CA PHE A 316 -14.02 -26.03 -26.49
C PHE A 316 -14.55 -25.25 -25.29
N ALA A 317 -15.78 -25.55 -24.85
CA ALA A 317 -16.39 -24.96 -23.67
C ALA A 317 -15.56 -25.23 -22.39
N ALA A 318 -15.07 -26.46 -22.21
CA ALA A 318 -14.25 -26.83 -21.06
C ALA A 318 -12.89 -26.10 -21.04
N ILE A 319 -12.27 -25.89 -22.21
CA ILE A 319 -11.02 -25.13 -22.32
C ILE A 319 -11.23 -23.67 -21.91
N LEU A 320 -12.29 -23.02 -22.40
CA LEU A 320 -12.60 -21.64 -22.01
C LEU A 320 -12.94 -21.53 -20.53
N ALA A 321 -13.72 -22.47 -19.97
CA ALA A 321 -14.01 -22.51 -18.54
C ALA A 321 -12.73 -22.60 -17.69
N ARG A 322 -11.72 -23.36 -18.17
CA ARG A 322 -10.41 -23.45 -17.51
C ARG A 322 -9.62 -22.14 -17.60
N CYS A 323 -9.66 -21.42 -18.72
CA CYS A 323 -9.04 -20.09 -18.82
C CYS A 323 -9.70 -19.07 -17.87
N LEU A 324 -11.01 -19.19 -17.67
CA LEU A 324 -11.84 -18.29 -16.88
C LEU A 324 -11.88 -18.66 -15.38
N ALA A 325 -11.08 -19.64 -14.94
CA ALA A 325 -10.99 -20.01 -13.55
C ALA A 325 -10.50 -18.83 -12.69
N HIS A 326 -11.12 -18.63 -11.53
CA HIS A 326 -10.79 -17.52 -10.64
C HIS A 326 -9.36 -17.68 -10.06
N ASP A 327 -8.99 -18.90 -9.69
CA ASP A 327 -7.63 -19.26 -9.30
C ASP A 327 -6.71 -19.32 -10.53
N PRO A 328 -5.63 -18.53 -10.60
CA PRO A 328 -4.65 -18.60 -11.67
C PRO A 328 -4.04 -20.00 -11.86
N PHE A 329 -3.80 -20.75 -10.78
CA PHE A 329 -3.16 -22.07 -10.88
C PHE A 329 -4.08 -23.16 -11.43
N ALA A 330 -5.40 -22.95 -11.39
CA ALA A 330 -6.37 -23.80 -12.08
C ALA A 330 -6.37 -23.59 -13.61
N ARG A 331 -5.82 -22.47 -14.11
CA ARG A 331 -5.72 -22.16 -15.54
C ARG A 331 -4.61 -22.99 -16.21
N PHE A 332 -4.42 -22.79 -17.51
CA PHE A 332 -3.27 -23.36 -18.21
C PHE A 332 -1.97 -22.72 -17.68
N GLU A 333 -0.90 -23.51 -17.61
CA GLU A 333 0.39 -23.04 -17.12
C GLU A 333 1.10 -22.09 -18.10
N SER A 334 0.77 -22.19 -19.40
CA SER A 334 1.37 -21.41 -20.48
C SER A 334 0.42 -21.23 -21.66
N ALA A 335 0.70 -20.26 -22.52
CA ALA A 335 -0.02 -20.07 -23.78
C ALA A 335 0.22 -21.22 -24.77
N ASP A 336 1.35 -21.92 -24.70
CA ASP A 336 1.61 -23.14 -25.48
C ASP A 336 0.67 -24.29 -25.06
N ALA A 337 0.46 -24.48 -23.76
CA ALA A 337 -0.49 -25.48 -23.25
C ALA A 337 -1.94 -25.18 -23.65
N LEU A 338 -2.33 -23.89 -23.66
CA LEU A 338 -3.63 -23.46 -24.17
C LEU A 338 -3.75 -23.71 -25.68
N ARG A 339 -2.74 -23.36 -26.47
CA ARG A 339 -2.70 -23.60 -27.92
C ARG A 339 -2.90 -25.09 -28.23
N GLU A 340 -2.16 -25.97 -27.57
CA GLU A 340 -2.26 -27.42 -27.77
C GLU A 340 -3.66 -27.96 -27.43
N ALA A 341 -4.25 -27.47 -26.34
CA ALA A 341 -5.61 -27.83 -25.97
C ALA A 341 -6.61 -27.42 -27.07
N LEU A 342 -6.51 -26.19 -27.61
CA LEU A 342 -7.38 -25.71 -28.68
C LEU A 342 -7.18 -26.48 -29.99
N GLU A 343 -5.93 -26.73 -30.39
CA GLU A 343 -5.62 -27.50 -31.61
C GLU A 343 -6.09 -28.96 -31.51
N SER A 344 -6.14 -29.54 -30.32
CA SER A 344 -6.63 -30.92 -30.12
C SER A 344 -8.08 -31.13 -30.62
N ILE A 345 -8.91 -30.09 -30.60
CA ILE A 345 -10.30 -30.15 -31.10
C ILE A 345 -10.31 -30.32 -32.61
N THR A 346 -9.42 -29.63 -33.33
CA THR A 346 -9.31 -29.71 -34.80
C THR A 346 -8.79 -31.08 -35.28
N SER A 347 -8.12 -31.84 -34.41
CA SER A 347 -7.57 -33.16 -34.71
C SER A 347 -8.55 -34.33 -34.52
N ARG A 348 -9.72 -34.12 -33.89
CA ARG A 348 -10.74 -35.16 -33.66
C ARG A 348 -11.73 -35.23 -34.83
N GLY A 349 -11.42 -36.05 -35.83
CA GLY A 349 -12.38 -36.48 -36.86
C GLY A 349 -13.43 -37.46 -36.33
N VAL A 350 -14.64 -37.34 -36.85
CA VAL A 350 -15.89 -38.08 -36.54
C VAL A 350 -15.74 -39.62 -36.56
N THR A 351 -16.32 -40.32 -35.57
CA THR A 351 -16.80 -41.72 -35.71
C THR A 351 -17.89 -42.05 -34.66
N PRO A 352 -19.04 -42.66 -35.03
CA PRO A 352 -20.08 -43.05 -34.08
C PRO A 352 -19.90 -44.51 -33.63
N ALA A 353 -20.09 -44.79 -32.33
CA ALA A 353 -20.05 -46.15 -31.79
C ALA A 353 -21.45 -46.66 -31.42
N ILE A 354 -21.74 -47.85 -31.97
CA ILE A 354 -23.00 -48.61 -31.94
C ILE A 354 -23.15 -49.36 -30.61
N ALA A 355 -24.38 -49.43 -30.09
CA ALA A 355 -24.75 -50.21 -28.89
C ALA A 355 -25.13 -51.68 -29.23
N PRO A 356 -24.82 -52.67 -28.36
CA PRO A 356 -25.32 -54.04 -28.53
C PRO A 356 -26.63 -54.31 -27.74
N PRO A 357 -27.42 -55.32 -28.13
CA PRO A 357 -28.74 -55.60 -27.58
C PRO A 357 -28.69 -56.46 -26.31
N ARG A 358 -29.69 -56.28 -25.44
CA ARG A 358 -29.91 -57.10 -24.24
C ARG A 358 -30.82 -58.30 -24.55
N PRO A 359 -30.58 -59.50 -24.00
CA PRO A 359 -31.56 -60.56 -24.02
C PRO A 359 -32.47 -60.51 -22.79
N ARG A 360 -33.76 -60.77 -23.04
CA ARG A 360 -34.85 -60.89 -22.08
C ARG A 360 -34.93 -62.32 -21.58
N TRP A 361 -34.65 -62.57 -20.30
CA TRP A 361 -35.26 -63.68 -19.57
C TRP A 361 -35.16 -63.43 -18.06
N LEU A 362 -36.13 -63.99 -17.34
CA LEU A 362 -36.31 -64.00 -15.88
C LEU A 362 -36.91 -62.75 -15.23
N ARG A 363 -38.25 -62.71 -15.30
CA ARG A 363 -39.06 -62.33 -14.13
C ARG A 363 -39.24 -63.56 -13.22
N ILE A 364 -39.49 -63.24 -11.94
CA ILE A 364 -40.05 -64.06 -10.86
C ILE A 364 -39.02 -64.70 -9.92
N THR A 365 -38.64 -63.94 -8.89
CA THR A 365 -38.82 -64.29 -7.46
C THR A 365 -38.25 -63.15 -6.61
N ARG A 366 -39.10 -62.49 -5.80
CA ARG A 366 -38.80 -61.81 -4.51
C ARG A 366 -39.83 -60.70 -4.22
N VAL A 367 -40.95 -61.10 -3.62
CA VAL A 367 -41.96 -60.16 -3.06
C VAL A 367 -41.87 -60.07 -1.52
N LEU A 368 -40.89 -60.72 -0.86
CA LEU A 368 -40.77 -60.64 0.61
C LEU A 368 -39.39 -60.22 1.17
N ALA A 369 -38.40 -59.92 0.32
CA ALA A 369 -37.08 -59.44 0.76
C ALA A 369 -36.88 -57.92 0.61
N LEU A 370 -37.76 -57.23 -0.13
CA LEU A 370 -37.60 -55.83 -0.51
C LEU A 370 -37.80 -54.81 0.64
N PRO A 371 -38.73 -54.99 1.61
CA PRO A 371 -38.89 -54.01 2.69
C PRO A 371 -37.72 -54.06 3.69
N GLY A 372 -37.28 -55.26 4.09
CA GLY A 372 -36.16 -55.45 5.02
C GLY A 372 -34.82 -55.04 4.43
N LEU A 373 -34.59 -55.30 3.14
CA LEU A 373 -33.40 -54.85 2.42
C LEU A 373 -33.43 -53.33 2.21
N ALA A 374 -34.58 -52.72 1.94
CA ALA A 374 -34.71 -51.27 1.85
C ALA A 374 -34.43 -50.58 3.20
N VAL A 375 -34.95 -51.10 4.32
CA VAL A 375 -34.65 -50.57 5.66
C VAL A 375 -33.19 -50.79 6.04
N ALA A 376 -32.60 -51.95 5.73
CA ALA A 376 -31.17 -52.20 5.98
C ALA A 376 -30.25 -51.35 5.09
N ILE A 377 -30.65 -51.03 3.85
CA ILE A 377 -29.92 -50.11 2.96
C ILE A 377 -30.08 -48.66 3.44
N LEU A 378 -31.27 -48.26 3.92
CA LEU A 378 -31.50 -46.91 4.44
C LEU A 378 -30.81 -46.70 5.78
N ALA A 379 -30.98 -47.61 6.75
CA ALA A 379 -30.30 -47.52 8.05
C ALA A 379 -28.80 -47.79 7.95
N GLY A 380 -28.37 -48.70 7.07
CA GLY A 380 -26.97 -48.94 6.77
C GLY A 380 -26.32 -47.77 6.01
N GLY A 381 -27.07 -47.12 5.12
CA GLY A 381 -26.64 -45.90 4.43
C GLY A 381 -26.54 -44.69 5.37
N ASP A 382 -27.48 -44.55 6.32
CA ASP A 382 -27.46 -43.47 7.32
C ASP A 382 -26.35 -43.70 8.36
N TRP A 383 -26.15 -44.94 8.81
CA TRP A 383 -25.04 -45.32 9.68
C TRP A 383 -23.67 -45.16 8.98
N TRP A 384 -23.56 -45.58 7.72
CA TRP A 384 -22.34 -45.41 6.92
C TRP A 384 -22.07 -43.93 6.63
N GLY A 385 -23.10 -43.15 6.33
CA GLY A 385 -23.03 -41.70 6.15
C GLY A 385 -22.58 -40.98 7.41
N GLU A 386 -23.16 -41.31 8.57
CA GLU A 386 -22.77 -40.74 9.87
C GLU A 386 -21.34 -41.12 10.26
N ARG A 387 -20.94 -42.38 10.06
CA ARG A 387 -19.57 -42.83 10.32
C ARG A 387 -18.57 -42.16 9.36
N SER A 388 -18.91 -42.02 8.09
CA SER A 388 -18.06 -41.32 7.11
C SER A 388 -17.91 -39.85 7.48
N ARG A 389 -19.00 -39.16 7.85
CA ARG A 389 -18.96 -37.76 8.33
C ARG A 389 -18.06 -37.61 9.55
N ARG A 390 -18.16 -38.51 10.54
CA ARG A 390 -17.30 -38.47 11.74
C ARG A 390 -15.82 -38.65 11.40
N ILE A 391 -15.49 -39.63 10.56
CA ILE A 391 -14.12 -39.87 10.12
C ILE A 391 -13.57 -38.65 9.34
N ASP A 392 -14.39 -38.03 8.50
CA ASP A 392 -14.02 -36.83 7.75
C ASP A 392 -13.71 -35.65 8.69
N VAL A 393 -14.52 -35.45 9.75
CA VAL A 393 -14.25 -34.42 10.77
C VAL A 393 -12.95 -34.71 11.51
N GLU A 394 -12.75 -35.94 12.00
CA GLU A 394 -11.54 -36.31 12.75
C GLU A 394 -10.27 -36.12 11.91
N LYS A 395 -10.30 -36.55 10.64
CA LYS A 395 -9.19 -36.35 9.70
C LYS A 395 -8.92 -34.86 9.44
N ALA A 396 -9.98 -34.07 9.21
CA ALA A 396 -9.84 -32.64 8.98
C ALA A 396 -9.28 -31.92 10.21
N MET A 397 -9.75 -32.27 11.42
CA MET A 397 -9.25 -31.73 12.68
C MET A 397 -7.78 -32.06 12.91
N ALA A 398 -7.37 -33.32 12.67
CA ALA A 398 -5.98 -33.75 12.80
C ALA A 398 -5.06 -33.04 11.80
N SER A 399 -5.47 -32.99 10.52
CA SER A 399 -4.72 -32.30 9.46
C SER A 399 -4.59 -30.80 9.74
N ALA A 400 -5.69 -30.13 10.08
CA ALA A 400 -5.66 -28.72 10.46
C ALA A 400 -4.80 -28.48 11.71
N SER A 401 -4.83 -29.36 12.72
CA SER A 401 -3.98 -29.20 13.91
C SER A 401 -2.50 -29.20 13.56
N SER A 402 -2.06 -30.16 12.72
CA SER A 402 -0.67 -30.24 12.25
C SER A 402 -0.24 -28.98 11.49
N ILE A 403 -1.11 -28.48 10.59
CA ILE A 403 -0.85 -27.25 9.84
C ILE A 403 -0.75 -26.04 10.78
N LEU A 404 -1.61 -25.96 11.79
CA LEU A 404 -1.60 -24.89 12.77
C LEU A 404 -0.37 -24.95 13.70
N ASP A 405 0.16 -26.14 13.99
CA ASP A 405 1.43 -26.29 14.74
C ASP A 405 2.61 -25.69 13.96
N GLU A 406 2.69 -25.94 12.65
CA GLU A 406 3.66 -25.26 11.78
C GLU A 406 3.47 -23.74 11.79
N GLY A 407 2.22 -23.28 11.71
CA GLY A 407 1.88 -21.85 11.78
C GLY A 407 2.29 -21.19 13.11
N ARG A 408 2.14 -21.89 14.24
CA ARG A 408 2.58 -21.41 15.57
C ARG A 408 4.11 -21.37 15.71
N ALA A 409 4.81 -22.35 15.14
CA ALA A 409 6.27 -22.35 15.13
C ALA A 409 6.82 -21.16 14.33
N LEU A 410 6.19 -20.83 13.20
CA LEU A 410 6.50 -19.63 12.42
C LEU A 410 6.24 -18.35 13.23
N ASP A 411 5.11 -18.26 13.93
CA ASP A 411 4.74 -17.10 14.76
C ASP A 411 5.82 -16.76 15.79
N THR A 412 6.30 -17.79 16.51
CA THR A 412 7.37 -17.62 17.51
C THR A 412 8.63 -17.04 16.87
N ARG A 413 8.99 -17.49 15.66
CA ARG A 413 10.17 -16.99 14.95
C ARG A 413 9.96 -15.57 14.42
N ILE A 414 8.75 -15.24 13.95
CA ILE A 414 8.37 -13.90 13.50
C ILE A 414 8.52 -12.90 14.64
N GLU A 415 7.98 -13.18 15.82
CA GLU A 415 8.05 -12.26 16.97
C GLU A 415 9.49 -12.00 17.43
N VAL A 416 10.37 -13.02 17.38
CA VAL A 416 11.81 -12.84 17.63
C VAL A 416 12.43 -11.89 16.61
N LEU A 417 12.21 -12.14 15.30
CA LEU A 417 12.76 -11.30 14.23
C LEU A 417 12.24 -9.87 14.28
N ARG A 418 10.95 -9.68 14.60
CA ARG A 418 10.35 -8.35 14.78
C ARG A 418 11.02 -7.61 15.93
N THR A 419 11.20 -8.28 17.08
CA THR A 419 11.87 -7.69 18.24
C THR A 419 13.32 -7.29 17.93
N GLU A 420 14.05 -8.18 17.24
CA GLU A 420 15.41 -7.89 16.77
C GLU A 420 15.45 -6.70 15.80
N ALA A 421 14.52 -6.66 14.83
CA ALA A 421 14.41 -5.58 13.86
C ALA A 421 14.09 -4.24 14.52
N PHE A 422 13.09 -4.17 15.40
CA PHE A 422 12.73 -2.93 16.11
C PHE A 422 13.87 -2.44 16.98
N THR A 423 14.53 -3.33 17.73
CA THR A 423 15.71 -2.97 18.52
C THR A 423 16.83 -2.42 17.64
N ALA A 424 17.05 -3.00 16.45
CA ALA A 424 18.06 -2.53 15.52
C ALA A 424 17.70 -1.17 14.89
N PHE A 425 16.45 -0.95 14.50
CA PHE A 425 15.97 0.36 14.05
C PHE A 425 16.15 1.44 15.12
N ASP A 426 15.90 1.09 16.39
CA ASP A 426 16.01 2.00 17.52
C ASP A 426 17.44 2.29 17.99
N THR A 427 18.41 1.52 17.50
CA THR A 427 19.84 1.63 17.84
C THR A 427 20.72 1.94 16.62
N ASP A 428 20.14 2.50 15.55
CA ASP A 428 20.83 2.94 14.33
C ASP A 428 21.51 1.84 13.49
N ARG A 429 21.16 0.58 13.72
CA ARG A 429 21.66 -0.55 12.93
C ARG A 429 20.74 -0.86 11.75
N SER A 430 20.47 0.16 10.95
CA SER A 430 19.40 0.14 9.93
C SER A 430 19.56 -0.95 8.87
N SER A 431 20.79 -1.29 8.46
CA SER A 431 21.00 -2.38 7.48
C SER A 431 20.59 -3.75 8.02
N ASP A 432 20.93 -4.02 9.28
CA ASP A 432 20.57 -5.27 9.96
C ASP A 432 19.06 -5.28 10.27
N ALA A 433 18.51 -4.12 10.63
CA ALA A 433 17.10 -3.94 10.92
C ALA A 433 16.21 -4.26 9.71
N GLU A 434 16.52 -3.70 8.55
CA GLU A 434 15.77 -3.95 7.30
C GLU A 434 15.86 -5.42 6.86
N ALA A 435 17.01 -6.08 7.06
CA ALA A 435 17.17 -7.49 6.76
C ALA A 435 16.32 -8.39 7.68
N SER A 436 16.36 -8.17 9.00
CA SER A 436 15.55 -8.91 9.96
C SER A 436 14.05 -8.66 9.75
N TRP A 437 13.66 -7.42 9.42
CA TRP A 437 12.27 -7.08 9.09
C TRP A 437 11.78 -7.79 7.83
N ALA A 438 12.57 -7.77 6.75
CA ALA A 438 12.24 -8.47 5.52
C ALA A 438 12.06 -9.99 5.75
N GLN A 439 12.90 -10.58 6.59
CA GLN A 439 12.74 -11.99 6.98
C GLN A 439 11.46 -12.23 7.78
N ALA A 440 11.10 -11.32 8.71
CA ALA A 440 9.84 -11.41 9.46
C ALA A 440 8.62 -11.36 8.52
N LEU A 441 8.63 -10.48 7.51
CA LEU A 441 7.57 -10.40 6.50
C LEU A 441 7.47 -11.65 5.63
N GLU A 442 8.60 -12.22 5.20
CA GLU A 442 8.62 -13.45 4.41
C GLU A 442 8.02 -14.63 5.21
N LEU A 443 8.39 -14.76 6.49
CA LEU A 443 7.82 -15.76 7.38
C LEU A 443 6.34 -15.48 7.68
N GLY A 444 5.94 -14.21 7.81
CA GLY A 444 4.55 -13.79 7.95
C GLY A 444 3.68 -14.24 6.76
N ALA A 445 4.16 -14.06 5.53
CA ALA A 445 3.47 -14.56 4.35
C ALA A 445 3.36 -16.11 4.33
N LYS A 446 4.36 -16.84 4.84
CA LYS A 446 4.29 -18.30 5.03
C LYS A 446 3.28 -18.69 6.12
N GLN A 447 3.26 -17.96 7.23
CA GLN A 447 2.31 -18.14 8.33
C GLN A 447 0.87 -17.94 7.83
N ALA A 448 0.59 -16.83 7.15
CA ALA A 448 -0.73 -16.51 6.61
C ALA A 448 -1.27 -17.65 5.72
N ARG A 449 -0.42 -18.18 4.82
CA ARG A 449 -0.76 -19.35 3.99
C ARG A 449 -1.09 -20.59 4.83
N ARG A 450 -0.33 -20.91 5.89
CA ARG A 450 -0.65 -22.05 6.77
C ARG A 450 -2.00 -21.91 7.45
N TYR A 451 -2.34 -20.72 7.94
CA TYR A 451 -3.65 -20.49 8.55
C TYR A 451 -4.79 -20.53 7.52
N GLU A 452 -4.55 -20.11 6.27
CA GLU A 452 -5.49 -20.25 5.17
C GLU A 452 -5.70 -21.71 4.75
N ASP A 453 -4.63 -22.50 4.65
CA ASP A 453 -4.67 -23.94 4.38
C ASP A 453 -5.52 -24.66 5.46
N ALA A 454 -5.28 -24.34 6.74
CA ALA A 454 -6.04 -24.88 7.86
C ALA A 454 -7.53 -24.49 7.80
N SER A 455 -7.85 -23.22 7.47
CA SER A 455 -9.23 -22.75 7.26
C SER A 455 -9.91 -23.54 6.15
N THR A 456 -9.22 -23.73 5.01
CA THR A 456 -9.73 -24.44 3.84
C THR A 456 -10.05 -25.90 4.16
N VAL A 457 -9.16 -26.60 4.88
CA VAL A 457 -9.38 -27.99 5.30
C VAL A 457 -10.61 -28.11 6.20
N LEU A 458 -10.74 -27.22 7.19
CA LEU A 458 -11.86 -27.23 8.14
C LEU A 458 -13.19 -26.86 7.46
N GLU A 459 -13.21 -25.83 6.62
CA GLU A 459 -14.41 -25.39 5.90
C GLU A 459 -14.88 -26.42 4.87
N ALA A 460 -13.95 -27.13 4.20
CA ALA A 460 -14.29 -28.21 3.30
C ALA A 460 -14.93 -29.42 4.02
N ALA A 461 -14.55 -29.67 5.28
CA ALA A 461 -15.19 -30.68 6.12
C ALA A 461 -16.56 -30.19 6.63
N GLN A 462 -16.67 -28.93 7.03
CA GLN A 462 -17.93 -28.30 7.46
C GLN A 462 -18.98 -28.34 6.35
N THR A 463 -18.57 -28.08 5.09
CA THR A 463 -19.47 -28.13 3.92
C THR A 463 -20.07 -29.53 3.70
N ARG A 464 -19.30 -30.60 3.93
CA ARG A 464 -19.77 -32.00 3.79
C ARG A 464 -20.71 -32.42 4.92
N VAL A 465 -20.40 -32.01 6.14
CA VAL A 465 -21.11 -32.44 7.35
C VAL A 465 -22.37 -31.59 7.59
N GLY A 466 -22.39 -30.38 7.03
CA GLY A 466 -23.42 -29.37 7.28
C GLY A 466 -23.03 -28.49 8.46
N ARG A 467 -23.19 -27.18 8.30
CA ARG A 467 -22.96 -26.18 9.37
C ARG A 467 -23.94 -26.40 10.52
N GLY A 468 -23.47 -26.31 11.77
CA GLY A 468 -24.29 -26.53 12.97
C GLY A 468 -24.43 -28.00 13.37
N SER A 469 -24.05 -28.94 12.49
CA SER A 469 -24.11 -30.37 12.78
C SER A 469 -22.99 -30.86 13.72
N ASN A 470 -21.87 -30.11 13.81
CA ASN A 470 -20.76 -30.44 14.71
C ASN A 470 -20.17 -29.17 15.35
N LEU A 471 -20.55 -28.93 16.60
CA LEU A 471 -20.16 -27.72 17.34
C LEU A 471 -18.64 -27.58 17.51
N ALA A 472 -17.90 -28.68 17.65
CA ALA A 472 -16.44 -28.64 17.82
C ALA A 472 -15.73 -28.22 16.53
N LEU A 473 -16.21 -28.68 15.38
CA LEU A 473 -15.70 -28.26 14.07
C LEU A 473 -16.02 -26.78 13.81
N ASP A 474 -17.27 -26.36 14.07
CA ASP A 474 -17.70 -24.98 13.88
C ASP A 474 -16.88 -24.01 14.76
N GLN A 475 -16.66 -24.39 16.03
CA GLN A 475 -15.82 -23.63 16.94
C GLN A 475 -14.36 -23.58 16.45
N ARG A 476 -13.81 -24.68 15.93
CA ARG A 476 -12.43 -24.69 15.42
C ARG A 476 -12.24 -23.78 14.21
N VAL A 477 -13.20 -23.74 13.28
CA VAL A 477 -13.19 -22.79 12.15
C VAL A 477 -13.19 -21.34 12.69
N ALA A 478 -14.08 -21.04 13.62
CA ALA A 478 -14.19 -19.70 14.22
C ALA A 478 -12.88 -19.28 14.93
N GLU A 479 -12.24 -20.19 15.67
CA GLU A 479 -10.95 -19.94 16.33
C GLU A 479 -9.83 -19.63 15.33
N VAL A 480 -9.74 -20.37 14.22
CA VAL A 480 -8.72 -20.13 13.17
C VAL A 480 -8.96 -18.79 12.48
N LEU A 481 -10.22 -18.45 12.18
CA LEU A 481 -10.57 -17.15 11.62
C LEU A 481 -10.22 -16.01 12.59
N LEU A 482 -10.51 -16.17 13.88
CA LEU A 482 -10.11 -15.20 14.89
C LEU A 482 -8.60 -14.98 14.89
N GLN A 483 -7.78 -16.04 14.84
CA GLN A 483 -6.32 -15.89 14.76
C GLN A 483 -5.88 -15.13 13.51
N ARG A 484 -6.48 -15.44 12.35
CA ARG A 484 -6.20 -14.71 11.10
C ARG A 484 -6.60 -13.24 11.18
N ILE A 485 -7.71 -12.91 11.85
CA ILE A 485 -8.12 -11.52 12.11
C ILE A 485 -7.06 -10.80 12.96
N LEU A 486 -6.54 -11.45 14.00
CA LEU A 486 -5.51 -10.88 14.87
C LEU A 486 -4.19 -10.64 14.12
N PHE A 487 -3.78 -11.54 13.23
CA PHE A 487 -2.62 -11.31 12.37
C PHE A 487 -2.84 -10.16 11.38
N ALA A 488 -4.00 -10.13 10.71
CA ALA A 488 -4.36 -9.02 9.82
C ALA A 488 -4.40 -7.67 10.56
N GLU A 489 -4.82 -7.64 11.82
CA GLU A 489 -4.78 -6.44 12.66
C GLU A 489 -3.34 -6.04 13.01
N ARG A 490 -2.49 -6.99 13.45
CA ARG A 490 -1.06 -6.77 13.72
C ARG A 490 -0.33 -6.19 12.51
N ASP A 491 -0.62 -6.75 11.34
CA ASP A 491 0.05 -6.46 10.08
C ASP A 491 -0.69 -5.37 9.26
N ARG A 492 -1.76 -4.79 9.82
CA ARG A 492 -2.55 -3.65 9.30
C ARG A 492 -3.21 -3.88 7.94
N GLU A 493 -3.56 -5.12 7.67
CA GLU A 493 -4.31 -5.52 6.48
C GLU A 493 -5.82 -5.29 6.71
N SER A 494 -6.23 -4.02 6.79
CA SER A 494 -7.62 -3.62 7.12
C SER A 494 -8.69 -4.26 6.22
N GLY A 495 -8.39 -4.45 4.93
CA GLY A 495 -9.28 -5.15 3.98
C GLY A 495 -9.45 -6.64 4.31
N VAL A 496 -8.35 -7.31 4.69
CA VAL A 496 -8.37 -8.72 5.11
C VAL A 496 -9.09 -8.86 6.45
N GLN A 497 -8.78 -7.98 7.40
CA GLN A 497 -9.44 -7.92 8.72
C GLN A 497 -10.95 -7.77 8.59
N THR A 498 -11.42 -6.85 7.74
CA THR A 498 -12.84 -6.60 7.50
C THR A 498 -13.54 -7.84 6.93
N THR A 499 -12.95 -8.42 5.88
CA THR A 499 -13.49 -9.62 5.22
C THR A 499 -13.59 -10.81 6.18
N LEU A 500 -12.52 -11.06 6.94
CA LEU A 500 -12.49 -12.16 7.92
C LEU A 500 -13.44 -11.92 9.10
N THR A 501 -13.58 -10.68 9.56
CA THR A 501 -14.51 -10.31 10.65
C THR A 501 -15.96 -10.54 10.22
N GLN A 502 -16.34 -10.11 9.01
CA GLN A 502 -17.66 -10.40 8.46
C GLN A 502 -17.88 -11.92 8.38
N ARG A 503 -16.88 -12.66 7.88
CA ARG A 503 -16.95 -14.12 7.77
C ARG A 503 -17.11 -14.82 9.13
N LEU A 504 -16.39 -14.36 10.16
CA LEU A 504 -16.52 -14.89 11.52
C LEU A 504 -17.93 -14.64 12.08
N ASN A 505 -18.47 -13.45 11.88
CA ASN A 505 -19.83 -13.11 12.35
C ASN A 505 -20.91 -13.95 11.66
N GLU A 506 -20.74 -14.29 10.37
CA GLU A 506 -21.63 -15.22 9.67
C GLU A 506 -21.56 -16.65 10.22
N LEU A 507 -20.39 -17.08 10.72
CA LEU A 507 -20.13 -18.44 11.24
C LEU A 507 -20.53 -18.60 12.70
N ASP A 508 -20.48 -17.53 13.49
CA ASP A 508 -20.73 -17.54 14.93
C ASP A 508 -21.86 -16.57 15.31
N PRO A 509 -23.12 -16.91 14.94
CA PRO A 509 -24.28 -16.08 15.28
C PRO A 509 -24.52 -15.97 16.79
N SER A 510 -23.98 -16.90 17.59
CA SER A 510 -24.03 -16.87 19.05
C SER A 510 -22.96 -15.99 19.69
N ALA A 511 -22.09 -15.39 18.89
CA ALA A 511 -20.96 -14.55 19.30
C ALA A 511 -20.00 -15.16 20.34
N ARG A 512 -19.84 -16.49 20.39
CA ARG A 512 -18.95 -17.15 21.37
C ARG A 512 -17.48 -16.80 21.16
N THR A 513 -17.09 -16.65 19.91
CA THR A 513 -15.74 -16.34 19.43
C THR A 513 -15.67 -14.91 18.93
N SER A 514 -16.69 -14.42 18.22
CA SER A 514 -16.68 -13.03 17.72
C SER A 514 -16.73 -11.99 18.85
N GLN A 515 -17.30 -12.30 20.02
CA GLN A 515 -17.23 -11.43 21.20
C GLN A 515 -15.79 -11.19 21.68
N LYS A 516 -14.83 -12.07 21.35
CA LYS A 516 -13.41 -11.82 21.64
C LYS A 516 -12.85 -10.65 20.82
N LEU A 517 -13.49 -10.29 19.70
CA LEU A 517 -13.11 -9.11 18.91
C LEU A 517 -13.50 -7.80 19.59
N THR A 518 -14.56 -7.83 20.40
CA THR A 518 -15.06 -6.69 21.18
C THR A 518 -14.76 -6.87 22.67
N ALA A 519 -13.73 -7.66 23.01
CA ALA A 519 -13.36 -7.87 24.39
C ALA A 519 -12.91 -6.53 24.99
N PRO A 520 -13.61 -6.02 26.02
CA PRO A 520 -13.30 -4.72 26.57
C PRO A 520 -11.93 -4.74 27.24
N VAL A 521 -11.30 -3.56 27.27
CA VAL A 521 -10.02 -3.33 27.92
C VAL A 521 -10.29 -2.93 29.36
N ARG A 522 -9.67 -3.63 30.31
CA ARG A 522 -9.77 -3.29 31.73
C ARG A 522 -8.74 -2.20 32.03
N MET A 523 -9.19 -1.13 32.67
CA MET A 523 -8.36 0.03 32.97
C MET A 523 -8.01 0.05 34.47
N GLU A 524 -6.73 0.24 34.78
CA GLU A 524 -6.23 0.54 36.12
C GLU A 524 -5.42 1.83 36.05
N LEU A 525 -6.00 2.92 36.55
CA LEU A 525 -5.51 4.27 36.34
C LEU A 525 -5.17 4.92 37.67
N ASP A 526 -3.98 5.48 37.77
CA ASP A 526 -3.53 6.25 38.91
C ASP A 526 -2.98 7.61 38.46
N SER A 527 -2.93 8.58 39.35
CA SER A 527 -2.30 9.88 39.09
C SER A 527 -1.35 10.26 40.21
N ASP A 528 -0.38 11.10 39.89
CA ASP A 528 0.55 11.66 40.87
C ASP A 528 0.46 13.19 40.85
N PRO A 529 -0.13 13.84 41.88
CA PRO A 529 -0.74 13.26 43.08
C PRO A 529 -2.09 12.55 42.79
N PRO A 530 -2.60 11.68 43.70
CA PRO A 530 -3.87 10.98 43.52
C PRO A 530 -5.08 11.92 43.66
N GLY A 531 -6.26 11.49 43.20
CA GLY A 531 -7.52 12.21 43.34
C GLY A 531 -7.99 12.95 42.07
N ALA A 532 -7.33 12.73 40.93
CA ALA A 532 -7.68 13.33 39.65
C ALA A 532 -9.01 12.76 39.13
N VAL A 533 -9.93 13.64 38.72
CA VAL A 533 -11.13 13.23 37.98
C VAL A 533 -10.72 12.88 36.56
N ILE A 534 -11.19 11.73 36.07
CA ILE A 534 -10.88 11.26 34.71
C ILE A 534 -12.06 11.55 33.80
N GLN A 535 -11.79 12.15 32.64
CA GLN A 535 -12.73 12.24 31.53
C GLN A 535 -12.20 11.41 30.36
N VAL A 536 -13.09 10.69 29.66
CA VAL A 536 -12.73 9.86 28.52
C VAL A 536 -13.47 10.33 27.29
N GLU A 537 -12.73 10.51 26.20
CA GLU A 537 -13.22 10.73 24.86
C GLU A 537 -12.72 9.59 23.96
N SER A 538 -13.60 9.01 23.16
CA SER A 538 -13.27 7.95 22.21
C SER A 538 -13.19 8.54 20.80
N PHE A 539 -12.21 8.11 20.00
CA PHE A 539 -12.10 8.55 18.61
C PHE A 539 -12.96 7.65 17.72
N GLU A 540 -14.15 8.13 17.36
CA GLU A 540 -15.19 7.32 16.76
C GLU A 540 -15.33 7.62 15.25
N PRO A 541 -15.48 6.58 14.39
CA PRO A 541 -15.78 6.76 12.99
C PRO A 541 -17.17 7.38 12.80
N GLN A 542 -17.29 8.32 11.86
CA GLN A 542 -18.55 9.00 11.56
C GLN A 542 -19.15 8.53 10.24
N PRO A 543 -20.48 8.34 10.14
CA PRO A 543 -21.12 8.00 8.87
C PRO A 543 -20.89 9.10 7.81
N GLY A 544 -20.12 8.80 6.77
CA GLY A 544 -19.90 9.70 5.64
C GLY A 544 -18.99 10.91 5.93
N GLY A 545 -18.23 10.90 7.04
CA GLY A 545 -17.30 11.97 7.41
C GLY A 545 -16.05 11.45 8.12
N PRO A 546 -15.06 12.31 8.38
CA PRO A 546 -13.87 11.91 9.14
C PRO A 546 -14.25 11.55 10.58
N PRO A 547 -13.49 10.65 11.22
CA PRO A 547 -13.68 10.30 12.62
C PRO A 547 -13.56 11.54 13.54
N ARG A 548 -14.25 11.51 14.68
CA ARG A 548 -14.27 12.61 15.65
C ARG A 548 -14.22 12.09 17.08
N TRP A 549 -13.73 12.92 17.98
CA TRP A 549 -13.81 12.67 19.42
C TRP A 549 -15.28 12.66 19.87
N SER A 550 -15.65 11.67 20.68
CA SER A 550 -16.94 11.61 21.35
C SER A 550 -17.09 12.72 22.39
N GLU A 551 -18.31 12.97 22.84
CA GLU A 551 -18.52 13.82 24.02
C GLU A 551 -17.75 13.26 25.24
N PRO A 552 -17.10 14.12 26.05
CA PRO A 552 -16.35 13.69 27.22
C PRO A 552 -17.25 13.03 28.26
N ARG A 553 -16.90 11.80 28.68
CA ARG A 553 -17.58 11.07 29.76
C ARG A 553 -16.73 11.10 31.02
N ALA A 554 -17.27 11.63 32.11
CA ALA A 554 -16.58 11.70 33.40
C ALA A 554 -16.69 10.38 34.17
N PHE A 555 -15.61 10.02 34.85
CA PHE A 555 -15.47 8.84 35.72
C PHE A 555 -14.97 9.26 37.11
N ASP A 556 -14.84 8.27 37.99
CA ASP A 556 -14.36 8.46 39.36
C ASP A 556 -12.92 8.98 39.44
N LYS A 557 -12.50 9.31 40.67
CA LYS A 557 -11.17 9.83 40.96
C LYS A 557 -10.12 8.72 41.04
N THR A 558 -8.89 9.03 40.63
CA THR A 558 -7.72 8.15 40.84
C THR A 558 -7.39 7.96 42.34
N PRO A 559 -6.80 6.81 42.75
CA PRO A 559 -6.55 5.62 41.94
C PRO A 559 -7.83 4.84 41.65
N MET A 560 -8.00 4.43 40.40
CA MET A 560 -9.11 3.61 39.94
C MET A 560 -8.62 2.18 39.75
N THR A 561 -8.95 1.31 40.71
CA THR A 561 -8.63 -0.13 40.68
C THR A 561 -9.85 -1.02 40.42
N SER A 562 -11.04 -0.44 40.26
CA SER A 562 -12.30 -1.18 40.04
C SER A 562 -13.01 -0.78 38.75
N GLY A 563 -13.20 -1.75 37.85
CA GLY A 563 -14.34 -1.82 36.92
C GLY A 563 -14.38 -0.90 35.69
N LEU A 564 -13.47 0.06 35.51
CA LEU A 564 -13.46 0.85 34.28
C LEU A 564 -13.09 -0.06 33.10
N THR A 565 -14.02 -0.18 32.17
CA THR A 565 -13.84 -0.91 30.92
C THR A 565 -14.07 0.00 29.74
N LEU A 566 -13.13 0.02 28.80
CA LEU A 566 -13.23 0.77 27.56
C LEU A 566 -13.21 -0.19 26.36
N GLU A 567 -13.86 0.21 25.28
CA GLU A 567 -13.75 -0.52 24.02
C GLU A 567 -12.33 -0.39 23.44
N PRO A 568 -11.85 -1.38 22.67
CA PRO A 568 -10.57 -1.27 21.96
C PRO A 568 -10.57 -0.07 21.00
N GLY A 569 -9.42 0.57 20.82
CA GLY A 569 -9.26 1.70 19.91
C GLY A 569 -8.54 2.89 20.54
N SER A 570 -8.66 4.03 19.87
CA SER A 570 -7.99 5.28 20.27
C SER A 570 -8.89 6.09 21.20
N HIS A 571 -8.35 6.47 22.36
CA HIS A 571 -9.03 7.26 23.37
C HIS A 571 -8.13 8.39 23.86
N ARG A 572 -8.73 9.47 24.33
CA ARG A 572 -8.07 10.53 25.08
C ARG A 572 -8.62 10.55 26.50
N LEU A 573 -7.76 10.29 27.46
CA LEU A 573 -8.07 10.45 28.87
C LEU A 573 -7.63 11.84 29.30
N THR A 574 -8.48 12.60 29.97
CA THR A 574 -8.12 13.89 30.56
C THR A 574 -8.17 13.76 32.08
N PHE A 575 -7.02 13.99 32.73
CA PHE A 575 -6.88 13.98 34.18
C PHE A 575 -6.96 15.41 34.71
N THR A 576 -7.92 15.66 35.60
CA THR A 576 -8.15 16.99 36.17
C THR A 576 -8.07 16.95 37.69
N LEU A 577 -7.16 17.75 38.24
CA LEU A 577 -7.04 18.03 39.67
C LEU A 577 -7.33 19.50 39.94
N PRO A 578 -7.95 19.85 41.09
CA PRO A 578 -8.01 21.24 41.52
C PRO A 578 -6.62 21.87 41.57
N ASP A 579 -6.51 23.12 41.14
CA ASP A 579 -5.28 23.93 41.19
C ASP A 579 -4.09 23.37 40.38
N ARG A 580 -4.33 22.43 39.47
CA ARG A 580 -3.33 21.85 38.57
C ARG A 580 -3.80 21.95 37.11
N PRO A 581 -2.89 22.11 36.13
CA PRO A 581 -3.25 22.06 34.72
C PRO A 581 -3.80 20.68 34.35
N PRO A 582 -4.83 20.60 33.49
CA PRO A 582 -5.35 19.33 33.00
C PRO A 582 -4.31 18.60 32.16
N VAL A 583 -4.23 17.28 32.28
CA VAL A 583 -3.31 16.44 31.51
C VAL A 583 -4.09 15.60 30.51
N HIS A 584 -3.85 15.83 29.22
CA HIS A 584 -4.34 14.98 28.15
C HIS A 584 -3.43 13.77 27.97
N TYR A 585 -4.02 12.58 27.94
CA TYR A 585 -3.34 11.30 27.88
C TYR A 585 -3.97 10.43 26.78
N PRO A 586 -3.59 10.63 25.51
CA PRO A 586 -3.98 9.78 24.40
C PRO A 586 -3.42 8.38 24.57
N VAL A 587 -4.26 7.37 24.33
CA VAL A 587 -3.94 5.94 24.45
C VAL A 587 -4.52 5.16 23.27
N MET A 588 -3.76 4.19 22.79
CA MET A 588 -4.25 3.14 21.89
C MET A 588 -4.45 1.87 22.73
N LEU A 589 -5.70 1.43 22.84
CA LEU A 589 -6.11 0.27 23.63
C LEU A 589 -6.34 -0.94 22.71
N THR A 590 -5.73 -2.06 23.06
CA THR A 590 -5.82 -3.34 22.34
C THR A 590 -6.77 -4.28 23.09
N ARG A 591 -7.63 -4.96 22.35
CA ARG A 591 -8.67 -5.86 22.87
C ARG A 591 -8.18 -6.84 23.95
N GLY A 592 -8.99 -7.00 25.01
CA GLY A 592 -8.75 -7.95 26.09
C GLY A 592 -7.52 -7.68 26.97
N GLU A 593 -6.79 -6.58 26.77
CA GLU A 593 -5.67 -6.23 27.64
C GLU A 593 -6.15 -5.64 28.99
N THR A 594 -5.26 -5.66 29.99
CA THR A 594 -5.38 -4.80 31.16
C THR A 594 -4.39 -3.67 31.00
N PHE A 595 -4.90 -2.44 30.85
CA PHE A 595 -4.09 -1.25 30.68
C PHE A 595 -3.85 -0.57 32.02
N GLN A 596 -2.58 -0.45 32.39
CA GLN A 596 -2.14 0.21 33.62
C GLN A 596 -1.37 1.48 33.30
N ALA A 597 -1.71 2.59 33.96
CA ALA A 597 -0.95 3.84 33.84
C ALA A 597 -0.99 4.64 35.15
N LYS A 598 0.18 5.11 35.59
CA LYS A 598 0.31 6.14 36.62
C LYS A 598 0.72 7.45 35.96
N VAL A 599 -0.16 8.44 35.93
CA VAL A 599 0.02 9.68 35.17
C VAL A 599 0.47 10.82 36.09
N PRO A 600 1.72 11.32 35.95
CA PRO A 600 2.18 12.47 36.71
C PRO A 600 1.51 13.76 36.21
N ILE A 601 0.95 14.53 37.15
CA ILE A 601 0.27 15.81 36.91
C ILE A 601 1.18 16.94 37.41
N PRO A 602 1.73 17.77 36.52
CA PRO A 602 2.69 18.79 36.90
C PRO A 602 2.04 19.88 37.75
N GLU A 603 2.83 20.56 38.58
CA GLU A 603 2.33 21.70 39.37
C GLU A 603 1.95 22.89 38.47
N HIS A 604 2.78 23.12 37.45
CA HIS A 604 2.66 24.25 36.55
C HIS A 604 3.15 23.82 35.16
N VAL A 605 2.53 24.39 34.13
CA VAL A 605 2.99 24.31 32.74
C VAL A 605 3.20 25.75 32.27
N PRO A 606 4.41 26.10 31.77
CA PRO A 606 4.69 27.45 31.28
C PRO A 606 3.68 27.90 30.21
N GLU A 607 3.37 29.19 30.21
CA GLU A 607 2.47 29.77 29.20
C GLU A 607 2.99 29.49 27.78
N GLY A 608 2.10 29.06 26.90
CA GLY A 608 2.47 28.70 25.52
C GLY A 608 3.07 27.30 25.36
N TYR A 609 3.20 26.51 26.42
CA TYR A 609 3.68 25.12 26.37
C TYR A 609 2.57 24.11 26.64
N VAL A 610 2.77 22.90 26.13
CA VAL A 610 1.94 21.72 26.34
C VAL A 610 2.79 20.69 27.07
N TYR A 611 2.23 20.10 28.12
CA TYR A 611 2.84 18.99 28.83
C TYR A 611 2.46 17.67 28.17
N VAL A 612 3.47 16.91 27.76
CA VAL A 612 3.31 15.56 27.23
C VAL A 612 3.72 14.57 28.33
N PRO A 613 2.77 13.84 28.93
CA PRO A 613 3.05 12.85 29.97
C PRO A 613 3.80 11.62 29.43
N PRO A 614 4.52 10.89 30.29
CA PRO A 614 5.20 9.66 29.89
C PRO A 614 4.16 8.63 29.47
N GLY A 615 4.38 7.92 28.37
CA GLY A 615 3.39 6.97 27.89
C GLY A 615 3.78 6.24 26.61
N ARG A 616 3.07 5.14 26.35
CA ARG A 616 3.26 4.32 25.16
C ARG A 616 2.57 4.91 23.94
N PHE A 617 3.17 4.78 22.77
CA PHE A 617 2.60 5.20 21.49
C PHE A 617 3.10 4.33 20.33
N LEU A 618 2.43 4.44 19.18
CA LEU A 618 2.86 3.84 17.94
C LEU A 618 3.78 4.80 17.17
N TYR A 619 5.00 4.34 16.87
CA TYR A 619 6.05 5.09 16.21
C TYR A 619 6.42 4.46 14.87
N GLY A 620 6.61 5.27 13.82
CA GLY A 620 6.92 4.80 12.45
C GLY A 620 5.68 4.54 11.59
N SER A 621 5.88 4.01 10.38
CA SER A 621 4.83 3.82 9.36
C SER A 621 4.37 2.38 9.21
N GLY A 622 3.07 2.23 8.96
CA GLY A 622 2.40 0.97 8.62
C GLY A 622 1.92 0.96 7.17
N ASP A 623 2.44 1.87 6.33
CA ASP A 623 2.22 1.86 4.89
C ASP A 623 2.88 0.62 4.25
N ASP A 624 2.52 0.36 2.98
CA ASP A 624 3.22 -0.63 2.16
C ASP A 624 4.75 -0.40 2.20
N GLU A 625 5.51 -1.48 2.21
CA GLU A 625 6.96 -1.45 2.33
C GLU A 625 7.63 -0.61 1.23
N THR A 626 7.05 -0.56 0.03
CA THR A 626 7.54 0.31 -1.05
C THR A 626 7.40 1.78 -0.66
N ILE A 627 6.23 2.18 -0.14
CA ILE A 627 5.95 3.57 0.27
C ILE A 627 6.80 3.92 1.50
N ARG A 628 6.83 3.04 2.51
CA ARG A 628 7.62 3.23 3.73
C ARG A 628 9.09 3.47 3.41
N ARG A 629 9.68 2.68 2.51
CA ARG A 629 11.13 2.74 2.22
C ARG A 629 11.51 3.80 1.19
N THR A 630 10.65 4.12 0.22
CA THR A 630 11.01 4.99 -0.91
C THR A 630 10.46 6.41 -0.78
N VAL A 631 9.30 6.58 -0.16
CA VAL A 631 8.61 7.87 -0.06
C VAL A 631 8.84 8.49 1.32
N ILE A 632 8.41 7.79 2.37
CA ILE A 632 8.46 8.32 3.75
C ILE A 632 9.82 8.07 4.41
N ARG A 633 10.55 7.03 3.97
CA ARG A 633 11.88 6.62 4.49
C ARG A 633 11.92 6.43 6.00
N THR A 634 10.88 5.85 6.58
CA THR A 634 10.75 5.65 8.04
C THR A 634 10.82 4.16 8.42
N ARG A 635 10.83 3.91 9.73
CA ARG A 635 10.86 2.57 10.34
C ARG A 635 9.47 1.91 10.28
N PRO A 636 9.39 0.57 10.28
CA PRO A 636 8.10 -0.11 10.42
C PRO A 636 7.45 0.22 11.76
N MET A 637 6.13 0.35 11.75
CA MET A 637 5.43 0.83 12.93
C MET A 637 5.47 -0.16 14.08
N HIS A 638 5.92 0.32 15.23
CA HIS A 638 6.03 -0.45 16.46
C HIS A 638 5.75 0.42 17.68
N ARG A 639 5.63 -0.22 18.85
CA ARG A 639 5.28 0.47 20.08
C ARG A 639 6.54 0.96 20.80
N LEU A 640 6.57 2.23 21.15
CA LEU A 640 7.60 2.85 21.99
C LEU A 640 6.99 3.56 23.19
N THR A 641 7.83 4.00 24.11
CA THR A 641 7.46 4.83 25.27
C THR A 641 8.36 6.04 25.33
N THR A 642 7.78 7.23 25.54
CA THR A 642 8.54 8.45 25.84
C THR A 642 8.49 8.76 27.33
N GLY A 643 9.50 9.51 27.81
CA GLY A 643 9.41 10.19 29.11
C GLY A 643 8.45 11.39 29.07
N ALA A 644 8.37 12.12 30.18
CA ALA A 644 7.64 13.37 30.25
C ALA A 644 8.47 14.52 29.65
N PHE A 645 7.83 15.41 28.90
CA PHE A 645 8.49 16.59 28.35
C PHE A 645 7.50 17.73 28.13
N LEU A 646 8.02 18.94 27.95
CA LEU A 646 7.28 20.10 27.49
C LEU A 646 7.56 20.32 26.02
N ILE A 647 6.55 20.75 25.28
CA ILE A 647 6.66 21.19 23.89
C ILE A 647 5.88 22.48 23.69
N ALA A 648 6.44 23.44 22.96
CA ALA A 648 5.73 24.68 22.65
C ALA A 648 4.46 24.37 21.84
N ARG A 649 3.34 25.03 22.19
CA ARG A 649 2.04 24.87 21.52
C ARG A 649 2.13 25.26 20.04
N HIS A 650 2.96 26.25 19.73
CA HIS A 650 3.20 26.78 18.39
C HIS A 650 4.69 26.77 18.07
N GLU A 651 5.02 26.90 16.80
CA GLU A 651 6.37 27.17 16.31
C GLU A 651 6.92 28.49 16.88
N VAL A 652 8.23 28.61 16.95
CA VAL A 652 8.89 29.87 17.31
C VAL A 652 8.56 30.92 16.26
N THR A 653 8.09 32.09 16.68
CA THR A 653 7.68 33.15 15.74
C THR A 653 8.82 34.10 15.40
N TYR A 654 8.65 34.90 14.34
CA TYR A 654 9.56 36.02 14.07
C TYR A 654 9.62 37.02 15.24
N ALA A 655 8.53 37.22 15.99
CA ALA A 655 8.53 38.08 17.18
C ALA A 655 9.49 37.55 18.26
N ASP A 656 9.42 36.24 18.53
CA ASP A 656 10.28 35.57 19.51
C ASP A 656 11.74 35.63 19.09
N TRP A 657 12.01 35.41 17.80
CA TRP A 657 13.35 35.47 17.24
C TRP A 657 13.94 36.89 17.30
N LEU A 658 13.12 37.91 17.00
CA LEU A 658 13.53 39.31 17.09
C LEU A 658 13.88 39.72 18.52
N ALA A 659 13.15 39.22 19.52
CA ALA A 659 13.47 39.45 20.93
C ALA A 659 14.87 38.91 21.26
N TRP A 660 15.20 37.70 20.81
CA TRP A 660 16.54 37.14 20.98
C TRP A 660 17.62 37.92 20.23
N LEU A 661 17.41 38.24 18.94
CA LEU A 661 18.37 38.99 18.13
C LEU A 661 18.77 40.33 18.77
N ARG A 662 17.83 41.00 19.44
CA ARG A 662 18.08 42.29 20.12
C ARG A 662 19.03 42.16 21.32
N GLU A 663 19.06 41.01 21.98
CA GLU A 663 19.94 40.73 23.12
C GLU A 663 21.36 40.32 22.69
N LEU A 664 21.53 39.90 21.43
CA LEU A 664 22.83 39.48 20.91
C LEU A 664 23.76 40.67 20.57
N PRO A 665 25.09 40.48 20.66
CA PRO A 665 26.07 41.42 20.10
C PRO A 665 25.85 41.66 18.60
N ALA A 666 26.20 42.84 18.09
CA ALA A 666 25.92 43.23 16.71
C ALA A 666 26.45 42.26 15.64
N SER A 667 27.65 41.70 15.83
CA SER A 667 28.25 40.71 14.93
C SER A 667 27.46 39.41 14.89
N GLU A 668 27.06 38.89 16.06
CA GLU A 668 26.27 37.67 16.17
C GLU A 668 24.84 37.87 15.66
N ARG A 669 24.23 39.01 15.99
CA ARG A 669 22.92 39.42 15.45
C ARG A 669 22.89 39.41 13.92
N ALA A 670 23.93 39.93 13.27
CA ALA A 670 24.04 39.92 11.81
C ALA A 670 24.23 38.51 11.24
N ALA A 671 24.98 37.64 11.94
CA ALA A 671 25.20 36.25 11.54
C ALA A 671 23.93 35.41 11.64
N ARG A 672 23.14 35.57 12.72
CA ARG A 672 21.95 34.75 13.04
C ARG A 672 20.62 35.27 12.50
N ARG A 673 20.66 36.35 11.75
CA ARG A 673 19.50 36.93 11.07
C ARG A 673 18.88 35.92 10.08
N PRO A 674 17.56 35.67 10.12
CA PRO A 674 16.87 34.79 9.18
C PRO A 674 17.13 35.17 7.72
N ARG A 675 17.62 34.20 6.93
CA ARG A 675 17.83 34.31 5.48
C ARG A 675 17.95 32.91 4.88
N GLY A 676 17.18 32.62 3.84
CA GLY A 676 17.24 31.36 3.12
C GLY A 676 16.67 31.50 1.72
N THR A 677 17.33 30.85 0.76
CA THR A 677 16.90 30.80 -0.65
C THR A 677 17.01 29.37 -1.15
N ASN A 678 15.99 28.91 -1.86
CA ASN A 678 16.01 27.66 -2.60
C ASN A 678 15.06 27.74 -3.81
N TYR A 679 14.72 26.59 -4.40
CA TYR A 679 13.86 26.54 -5.58
C TYR A 679 12.42 27.03 -5.31
N PHE A 680 11.94 26.96 -4.07
CA PHE A 680 10.61 27.44 -3.70
C PHE A 680 10.56 28.94 -3.46
N GLY A 681 11.70 29.61 -3.26
CA GLY A 681 11.71 31.05 -3.06
C GLY A 681 12.78 31.51 -2.09
N THR A 682 12.64 32.77 -1.66
CA THR A 682 13.53 33.44 -0.73
C THR A 682 12.75 34.00 0.43
N ILE A 683 13.26 33.79 1.65
CA ILE A 683 12.83 34.52 2.85
C ILE A 683 14.06 35.19 3.46
N GLU A 684 13.92 36.47 3.78
CA GLU A 684 14.98 37.25 4.41
C GLU A 684 14.39 38.28 5.38
N LEU A 685 15.01 38.40 6.55
CA LEU A 685 14.79 39.53 7.45
C LEU A 685 15.86 40.58 7.19
N ARG A 686 15.51 41.81 6.81
CA ARG A 686 16.46 42.90 6.50
C ARG A 686 16.38 44.02 7.54
N PRO A 687 17.51 44.61 7.98
CA PRO A 687 17.47 45.79 8.84
C PRO A 687 16.87 46.97 8.07
N ALA A 688 15.88 47.64 8.66
CA ALA A 688 15.33 48.89 8.13
C ALA A 688 16.07 50.11 8.74
N ASN A 689 16.44 50.01 10.01
CA ASN A 689 17.35 50.90 10.75
C ASN A 689 18.03 50.09 11.88
N ASP A 690 18.68 50.75 12.82
CA ASP A 690 19.41 50.09 13.93
C ASP A 690 18.50 49.28 14.90
N SER A 691 17.18 49.47 14.85
CA SER A 691 16.21 48.93 15.81
C SER A 691 15.01 48.20 15.19
N THR A 692 14.69 48.45 13.92
CA THR A 692 13.52 47.89 13.22
C THR A 692 13.91 47.08 12.00
N TRP A 693 13.02 46.14 11.65
CA TRP A 693 13.26 45.14 10.61
C TRP A 693 12.19 45.19 9.52
N THR A 694 12.56 44.73 8.33
CA THR A 694 11.65 44.48 7.21
C THR A 694 11.67 42.99 6.91
N PHE A 695 10.49 42.37 6.93
CA PHE A 695 10.31 41.00 6.44
C PHE A 695 10.22 41.02 4.91
N HIS A 696 10.90 40.08 4.26
CA HIS A 696 10.90 39.92 2.81
C HIS A 696 10.67 38.45 2.44
N LEU A 697 9.70 38.21 1.57
CA LEU A 697 9.36 36.91 0.99
C LEU A 697 9.28 37.07 -0.53
N GLU A 698 9.91 36.17 -1.27
CA GLU A 698 9.84 36.12 -2.73
C GLU A 698 9.53 34.71 -3.19
N HIS A 699 8.56 34.57 -4.09
CA HIS A 699 8.16 33.30 -4.68
C HIS A 699 7.71 33.51 -6.13
N GLU A 700 8.26 32.72 -7.07
CA GLU A 700 7.94 32.80 -8.51
C GLU A 700 7.93 34.24 -9.08
N GLY A 701 8.91 35.06 -8.68
CA GLY A 701 9.04 36.45 -9.12
C GLY A 701 8.05 37.44 -8.48
N VAL A 702 7.28 37.00 -7.48
CA VAL A 702 6.37 37.83 -6.69
C VAL A 702 7.02 38.13 -5.35
N THR A 703 7.18 39.41 -5.04
CA THR A 703 7.78 39.88 -3.78
C THR A 703 6.73 40.42 -2.83
N TYR A 704 6.79 39.98 -1.58
CA TYR A 704 6.05 40.49 -0.45
C TYR A 704 7.01 41.05 0.59
N GLN A 705 6.72 42.26 1.09
CA GLN A 705 7.52 42.88 2.13
C GLN A 705 6.65 43.69 3.07
N ALA A 706 7.03 43.73 4.34
CA ALA A 706 6.37 44.55 5.36
C ALA A 706 7.38 44.96 6.43
N ARG A 707 7.32 46.21 6.90
CA ARG A 707 8.13 46.67 8.03
C ARG A 707 7.54 46.17 9.34
N GLU A 708 8.35 46.21 10.39
CA GLU A 708 7.88 45.94 11.74
C GLU A 708 6.73 46.89 12.12
N GLY A 709 5.59 46.33 12.52
CA GLY A 709 4.35 47.07 12.80
C GLY A 709 3.40 47.22 11.61
N GLU A 710 3.85 46.94 10.39
CA GLU A 710 3.00 46.86 9.20
C GLU A 710 2.59 45.40 8.94
N PRO A 711 1.33 45.14 8.54
CA PRO A 711 0.91 43.80 8.18
C PRO A 711 1.42 43.41 6.79
N LEU A 712 1.70 42.13 6.59
CA LEU A 712 1.99 41.58 5.26
C LEU A 712 0.68 41.28 4.54
N ARG A 713 0.57 41.69 3.27
CA ARG A 713 -0.63 41.48 2.45
C ARG A 713 -0.34 40.57 1.24
N TYR A 714 -1.00 39.43 1.19
CA TYR A 714 -1.02 38.53 0.03
C TYR A 714 -2.08 38.97 -0.99
N GLN A 715 -1.77 38.86 -2.28
CA GLN A 715 -2.62 39.41 -3.35
C GLN A 715 -3.81 38.49 -3.69
N ASP A 716 -3.58 37.17 -3.77
CA ASP A 716 -4.59 36.20 -4.26
C ASP A 716 -5.30 35.43 -3.14
N ARG A 717 -5.06 35.80 -1.86
CA ARG A 717 -5.73 35.20 -0.70
C ARG A 717 -7.09 35.84 -0.45
N THR A 718 -8.10 35.01 -0.21
CA THR A 718 -9.44 35.45 0.24
C THR A 718 -9.60 35.31 1.76
N LEU A 719 -8.87 34.39 2.38
CA LEU A 719 -8.78 34.19 3.82
C LEU A 719 -7.36 34.55 4.26
N ARG A 720 -7.21 35.20 5.42
CA ARG A 720 -5.90 35.54 6.01
C ARG A 720 -4.99 36.31 5.04
N ALA A 721 -5.61 37.18 4.24
CA ALA A 721 -4.93 37.94 3.21
C ALA A 721 -4.00 39.01 3.78
N GLU A 722 -4.31 39.51 4.98
CA GLU A 722 -3.50 40.48 5.72
C GLU A 722 -3.22 39.91 7.11
N GLN A 723 -1.94 39.82 7.48
CA GLN A 723 -1.50 39.19 8.73
C GLN A 723 -0.32 39.93 9.34
N ASP A 724 -0.21 39.90 10.67
CA ASP A 724 1.00 40.34 11.37
C ASP A 724 2.12 39.33 11.13
N TRP A 725 3.10 39.69 10.29
CA TRP A 725 4.19 38.79 9.92
C TRP A 725 5.07 38.39 11.11
N ARG A 726 5.05 39.15 12.20
CA ARG A 726 5.79 38.79 13.41
C ARG A 726 5.23 37.53 14.07
N ARG A 727 3.97 37.18 13.78
CA ARG A 727 3.33 35.94 14.22
C ARG A 727 3.56 34.75 13.27
N PHE A 728 4.22 34.95 12.14
CA PHE A 728 4.62 33.83 11.29
C PHE A 728 5.70 33.00 12.00
N PRO A 729 5.74 31.69 11.75
CA PRO A 729 6.84 30.87 12.21
C PRO A 729 8.14 31.41 11.61
N VAL A 730 9.19 31.49 12.43
CA VAL A 730 10.52 31.84 11.96
C VAL A 730 10.99 30.77 10.98
N SER A 731 11.59 31.18 9.87
CA SER A 731 12.16 30.28 8.87
C SER A 731 13.41 30.90 8.24
N GLY A 732 14.14 30.17 7.39
CA GLY A 732 15.42 30.67 6.89
C GLY A 732 16.48 30.72 8.00
N ILE A 733 16.37 29.82 8.98
CA ILE A 733 17.32 29.64 10.08
C ILE A 733 18.02 28.29 9.93
N SER A 734 19.25 28.20 10.41
CA SER A 734 19.98 26.93 10.40
C SER A 734 19.70 26.14 11.69
N TRP A 735 20.01 24.85 11.67
CA TRP A 735 19.92 24.02 12.87
C TRP A 735 20.87 24.53 13.98
N GLU A 736 22.06 25.02 13.62
CA GLU A 736 22.97 25.67 14.56
C GLU A 736 22.37 26.94 15.21
N ASP A 737 21.57 27.71 14.45
CA ASP A 737 20.85 28.88 15.00
C ASP A 737 19.75 28.44 15.97
N ALA A 738 18.98 27.41 15.59
CA ALA A 738 17.89 26.87 16.42
C ALA A 738 18.42 26.32 17.77
N ARG A 739 19.59 25.67 17.75
CA ARG A 739 20.29 25.26 18.97
C ARG A 739 20.79 26.42 19.82
N ALA A 740 21.31 27.48 19.19
CA ALA A 740 21.75 28.66 19.94
C ALA A 740 20.56 29.39 20.59
N TYR A 741 19.41 29.43 19.92
CA TYR A 741 18.17 29.99 20.48
C TYR A 741 17.68 29.20 21.70
N THR A 742 17.62 27.87 21.60
CA THR A 742 17.22 27.02 22.75
C THR A 742 18.21 27.10 23.91
N ALA A 743 19.51 27.14 23.64
CA ALA A 743 20.53 27.34 24.67
C ALA A 743 20.39 28.71 25.38
N TRP A 744 19.99 29.76 24.67
CA TRP A 744 19.69 31.06 25.28
C TRP A 744 18.45 31.01 26.18
N LEU A 745 17.39 30.31 25.78
CA LEU A 745 16.20 30.12 26.62
C LEU A 745 16.54 29.41 27.95
N ASP A 746 17.37 28.38 27.90
CA ASP A 746 17.85 27.65 29.08
C ASP A 746 18.75 28.54 29.96
N ALA A 747 19.78 29.14 29.37
CA ALA A 747 20.75 29.96 30.09
C ALA A 747 20.14 31.20 30.76
N THR A 748 19.07 31.75 30.19
CA THR A 748 18.33 32.89 30.78
C THR A 748 17.25 32.49 31.77
N GLY A 749 16.98 31.18 31.93
CA GLY A 749 15.91 30.67 32.78
C GLY A 749 14.50 30.95 32.26
N ARG A 750 14.36 31.42 31.00
CA ARG A 750 13.05 31.65 30.36
C ARG A 750 12.32 30.34 30.13
N LEU A 751 13.06 29.30 29.76
CA LEU A 751 12.59 27.93 29.75
C LEU A 751 13.75 27.02 30.18
N PRO A 752 13.80 26.59 31.45
CA PRO A 752 14.80 25.66 31.92
C PRO A 752 14.79 24.36 31.11
N HIS A 753 15.97 23.85 30.79
CA HIS A 753 16.20 22.64 29.99
C HIS A 753 15.66 22.72 28.55
N ALA A 754 15.55 23.93 28.00
CA ALA A 754 15.16 24.15 26.61
C ALA A 754 16.13 23.48 25.62
N ARG A 755 15.56 22.84 24.60
CA ARG A 755 16.27 22.11 23.55
C ARG A 755 15.39 21.93 22.31
N LEU A 756 15.99 21.42 21.24
CA LEU A 756 15.21 20.90 20.11
C LEU A 756 14.50 19.61 20.49
N CYS A 757 13.35 19.37 19.87
CA CYS A 757 12.60 18.13 20.02
C CYS A 757 13.36 16.97 19.35
N SER A 758 13.35 15.81 19.99
CA SER A 758 13.74 14.57 19.30
C SER A 758 12.64 14.14 18.32
N GLU A 759 13.00 13.31 17.32
CA GLU A 759 12.04 12.77 16.36
C GLU A 759 10.89 12.02 17.05
N ARG A 760 11.20 11.16 18.05
CA ARG A 760 10.18 10.45 18.83
C ARG A 760 9.25 11.36 19.61
N GLU A 761 9.79 12.38 20.27
CA GLU A 761 8.97 13.33 21.05
C GLU A 761 8.07 14.15 20.14
N TRP A 762 8.61 14.61 19.01
CA TRP A 762 7.84 15.38 18.03
C TRP A 762 6.71 14.53 17.44
N GLU A 763 7.01 13.30 17.00
CA GLU A 763 6.01 12.39 16.46
C GLU A 763 4.95 12.02 17.51
N ARG A 764 5.35 11.78 18.76
CA ARG A 764 4.43 11.55 19.89
C ARG A 764 3.51 12.75 20.09
N ALA A 765 4.06 13.96 20.12
CA ALA A 765 3.29 15.18 20.31
C ALA A 765 2.30 15.41 19.15
N ALA A 766 2.69 15.06 17.92
CA ALA A 766 1.85 15.19 16.74
C ALA A 766 0.74 14.14 16.64
N ARG A 767 1.07 12.86 16.79
CA ARG A 767 0.16 11.74 16.49
C ARG A 767 -0.62 11.27 17.72
N GLY A 768 -0.22 11.65 18.93
CA GLY A 768 -0.76 11.02 20.13
C GLY A 768 -0.29 9.57 20.22
N ALA A 769 -1.22 8.61 20.35
CA ALA A 769 -0.89 7.21 20.66
C ALA A 769 -1.12 6.20 19.53
N ASP A 770 -1.95 6.56 18.55
CA ASP A 770 -2.62 5.62 17.66
C ASP A 770 -2.00 5.54 16.25
N GLY A 771 -0.96 6.32 15.99
CA GLY A 771 -0.29 6.30 14.70
C GLY A 771 -1.13 6.91 13.56
N ARG A 772 -1.99 7.90 13.85
CA ARG A 772 -2.68 8.71 12.83
C ARG A 772 -1.70 9.44 11.89
N ASP A 773 -2.13 9.73 10.66
CA ASP A 773 -1.28 10.38 9.66
C ASP A 773 -1.13 11.89 9.87
N TYR A 774 -2.22 12.53 10.28
CA TYR A 774 -2.28 13.94 10.65
C TYR A 774 -2.76 14.06 12.10
N PRO A 775 -2.42 15.13 12.83
CA PRO A 775 -2.68 15.21 14.27
C PRO A 775 -4.16 15.03 14.66
N HIS A 776 -5.09 15.45 13.81
CA HIS A 776 -6.53 15.32 14.05
C HIS A 776 -7.16 14.07 13.43
N GLY A 777 -6.45 13.32 12.58
CA GLY A 777 -7.01 12.12 11.96
C GLY A 777 -6.35 11.69 10.64
N PRO A 778 -7.06 10.90 9.82
CA PRO A 778 -6.51 10.29 8.60
C PRO A 778 -6.62 11.16 7.34
N VAL A 779 -7.34 12.28 7.37
CA VAL A 779 -7.59 13.14 6.20
C VAL A 779 -7.19 14.56 6.53
N LEU A 780 -6.49 15.24 5.62
CA LEU A 780 -6.13 16.65 5.73
C LEU A 780 -6.99 17.48 4.76
N ALA A 781 -7.97 18.22 5.28
CA ALA A 781 -8.74 19.15 4.47
C ALA A 781 -7.94 20.44 4.19
N PRO A 782 -8.28 21.21 3.13
CA PRO A 782 -7.49 22.38 2.73
C PRO A 782 -7.24 23.42 3.83
N ASP A 783 -8.20 23.67 4.73
CA ASP A 783 -8.05 24.67 5.81
C ASP A 783 -7.55 24.05 7.14
N ASP A 784 -7.27 22.75 7.19
CA ASP A 784 -6.78 22.08 8.40
C ASP A 784 -5.30 22.37 8.67
N ALA A 785 -4.52 22.78 7.67
CA ALA A 785 -3.13 23.22 7.84
C ALA A 785 -2.77 24.22 6.75
N ASN A 786 -1.61 24.88 6.86
CA ASN A 786 -1.07 25.71 5.78
C ASN A 786 -0.16 24.87 4.88
N PHE A 787 -0.67 24.46 3.72
CA PHE A 787 -0.01 23.62 2.71
C PHE A 787 -0.47 24.04 1.29
N ASP A 788 -0.04 23.33 0.23
CA ASP A 788 -0.27 23.76 -1.16
C ASP A 788 -1.74 24.02 -1.53
N ALA A 789 -2.67 23.24 -0.95
CA ALA A 789 -4.09 23.31 -1.29
C ALA A 789 -4.86 24.37 -0.48
N THR A 790 -4.32 24.88 0.63
CA THR A 790 -4.99 25.83 1.54
C THR A 790 -5.54 27.05 0.81
N TYR A 791 -4.77 27.57 -0.13
CA TYR A 791 -5.14 28.74 -0.94
C TYR A 791 -5.39 28.39 -2.42
N GLY A 792 -5.68 27.12 -2.70
CA GLY A 792 -6.02 26.64 -4.05
C GLY A 792 -4.85 26.68 -5.03
N ARG A 793 -3.60 26.51 -4.55
CA ARG A 793 -2.38 26.44 -5.36
C ARG A 793 -2.15 27.67 -6.25
N LYS A 794 -2.59 28.84 -5.82
CA LYS A 794 -2.39 30.09 -6.55
C LYS A 794 -0.99 30.64 -6.26
N PRO A 795 -0.14 30.90 -7.28
CA PRO A 795 1.24 31.39 -7.08
C PRO A 795 1.34 32.61 -6.15
N ARG A 796 0.40 33.57 -6.25
CA ARG A 796 0.41 34.80 -5.44
C ARG A 796 -0.30 34.69 -4.09
N ALA A 797 -0.55 33.45 -3.64
CA ALA A 797 -1.13 33.15 -2.34
C ALA A 797 -0.19 32.32 -1.45
N PHE A 798 0.98 31.89 -1.96
CA PHE A 798 1.94 31.10 -1.18
C PHE A 798 2.69 31.95 -0.14
N GLY A 799 2.80 31.41 1.06
CA GLY A 799 3.49 32.05 2.18
C GLY A 799 3.06 31.46 3.54
N PRO A 800 3.79 31.77 4.61
CA PRO A 800 3.40 31.35 5.95
C PRO A 800 2.05 31.96 6.39
N ASP A 801 1.48 31.34 7.40
CA ASP A 801 0.35 31.85 8.16
C ASP A 801 0.81 32.13 9.59
N ALA A 802 0.09 33.02 10.27
CA ALA A 802 0.31 33.25 11.68
C ALA A 802 0.09 31.94 12.44
N VAL A 803 0.97 31.62 13.38
CA VAL A 803 0.82 30.42 14.20
C VAL A 803 -0.53 30.42 14.94
N GLY A 804 -1.14 29.24 15.03
CA GLY A 804 -2.45 28.98 15.61
C GLY A 804 -3.62 29.25 14.67
N SER A 805 -3.38 29.45 13.37
CA SER A 805 -4.46 29.76 12.42
C SER A 805 -5.27 28.53 11.97
N HIS A 806 -4.84 27.31 12.35
CA HIS A 806 -5.48 26.05 11.95
C HIS A 806 -5.86 25.15 13.14
N PRO A 807 -6.72 25.59 14.07
CA PRO A 807 -7.00 24.85 15.30
C PRO A 807 -7.74 23.52 15.08
N ALA A 808 -8.35 23.31 13.90
CA ALA A 808 -9.02 22.06 13.57
C ALA A 808 -8.04 20.87 13.50
N SER A 809 -6.75 21.14 13.29
CA SER A 809 -5.70 20.12 13.26
C SER A 809 -4.85 20.06 14.52
N ASP A 810 -5.29 20.67 15.63
CA ASP A 810 -4.60 20.51 16.91
C ASP A 810 -4.43 19.03 17.27
N SER A 811 -3.25 18.68 17.77
CA SER A 811 -2.93 17.30 18.13
C SER A 811 -3.78 16.81 19.30
N PRO A 812 -3.78 15.49 19.60
CA PRO A 812 -4.48 14.96 20.77
C PRO A 812 -4.04 15.59 22.10
N PHE A 813 -2.85 16.18 22.14
CA PHE A 813 -2.31 16.94 23.27
C PHE A 813 -2.63 18.45 23.21
N GLY A 814 -3.15 18.95 22.10
CA GLY A 814 -3.43 20.37 21.88
C GLY A 814 -2.23 21.16 21.34
N VAL A 815 -1.31 20.50 20.63
CA VAL A 815 -0.19 21.13 19.94
C VAL A 815 -0.64 21.51 18.52
N ALA A 816 -0.44 22.76 18.12
CA ALA A 816 -0.96 23.32 16.87
C ALA A 816 0.05 23.23 15.72
N ASP A 817 -0.44 23.33 14.48
CA ASP A 817 0.31 23.55 13.23
C ASP A 817 1.32 22.45 12.83
N LEU A 818 1.27 21.26 13.42
CA LEU A 818 2.24 20.17 13.16
C LEU A 818 2.18 19.56 11.75
N SER A 819 1.16 19.87 10.95
CA SER A 819 0.99 19.37 9.57
C SER A 819 1.31 20.40 8.49
N GLY A 820 1.75 21.60 8.83
CA GLY A 820 1.97 22.61 7.81
C GLY A 820 2.73 23.82 8.30
N ASN A 821 2.57 24.92 7.58
CA ASN A 821 3.29 26.16 7.78
C ASN A 821 4.78 25.99 7.47
N VAL A 822 5.57 25.49 8.42
CA VAL A 822 7.00 25.23 8.20
C VAL A 822 7.38 23.85 8.70
N TRP A 823 8.34 23.25 8.02
CA TRP A 823 9.07 22.13 8.57
C TRP A 823 9.81 22.57 9.83
N GLU A 824 9.97 21.69 10.80
CA GLU A 824 10.59 22.03 12.08
C GLU A 824 11.93 21.31 12.22
N TRP A 825 12.98 22.03 12.63
CA TRP A 825 14.27 21.43 12.99
C TRP A 825 14.14 20.50 14.21
N LEU A 826 14.63 19.27 14.06
CA LEU A 826 14.63 18.19 15.04
C LEU A 826 16.04 17.67 15.30
N VAL A 827 16.14 16.75 16.25
CA VAL A 827 17.34 15.99 16.57
C VAL A 827 17.05 14.50 16.40
N THR A 828 17.91 13.78 15.67
CA THR A 828 17.75 12.33 15.51
C THR A 828 17.92 11.60 16.84
N ASP A 829 17.11 10.56 17.06
CA ASP A 829 17.13 9.81 18.32
C ASP A 829 18.43 9.04 18.56
N THR A 830 19.16 8.70 17.50
CA THR A 830 20.29 7.77 17.55
C THR A 830 21.63 8.48 17.74
N ASN A 831 21.91 9.48 16.91
CA ASN A 831 23.22 10.15 16.85
C ASN A 831 23.15 11.64 17.21
N SER A 832 21.97 12.14 17.59
CA SER A 832 21.75 13.56 17.87
C SER A 832 22.16 14.48 16.71
N THR A 833 21.97 14.01 15.48
CA THR A 833 22.26 14.73 14.24
C THR A 833 21.05 15.58 13.83
N PRO A 834 21.23 16.57 12.93
CA PRO A 834 20.11 17.36 12.44
C PRO A 834 19.14 16.55 11.60
N ALA A 835 17.86 16.71 11.89
CA ALA A 835 16.75 16.25 11.06
C ALA A 835 15.70 17.36 11.00
N TYR A 836 14.70 17.21 10.16
CA TYR A 836 13.51 18.06 10.19
C TYR A 836 12.25 17.24 9.91
N GLY A 837 11.13 17.63 10.50
CA GLY A 837 9.84 16.93 10.41
C GLY A 837 8.66 17.88 10.21
N GLY A 838 7.52 17.34 9.78
CA GLY A 838 6.28 18.09 9.57
C GLY A 838 5.98 18.38 8.10
N GLY A 839 5.41 19.56 7.83
CA GLY A 839 4.95 19.96 6.50
C GLY A 839 5.15 21.45 6.24
N SER A 840 4.86 21.92 5.03
CA SER A 840 4.99 23.35 4.71
C SER A 840 3.98 23.86 3.71
N PHE A 841 3.71 25.17 3.76
CA PHE A 841 2.82 25.92 2.88
C PHE A 841 3.10 25.80 1.38
N TYR A 842 4.24 25.22 0.97
CA TYR A 842 4.57 24.96 -0.44
C TYR A 842 4.26 23.54 -0.92
N GLN A 843 4.02 22.61 -0.01
CA GLN A 843 4.06 21.18 -0.34
C GLN A 843 2.70 20.52 -0.14
N ASP A 844 2.53 19.35 -0.76
CA ASP A 844 1.24 18.66 -0.80
C ASP A 844 0.91 17.92 0.51
N ALA A 845 -0.31 17.39 0.58
CA ALA A 845 -0.79 16.65 1.74
C ALA A 845 0.07 15.42 2.08
N LEU A 846 0.68 14.75 1.10
CA LEU A 846 1.54 13.59 1.35
C LEU A 846 2.76 13.99 2.17
N THR A 847 3.32 15.17 1.87
CA THR A 847 4.44 15.70 2.64
C THR A 847 4.07 16.28 4.00
N ALA A 848 2.81 16.66 4.20
CA ALA A 848 2.26 17.22 5.44
C ALA A 848 1.93 16.17 6.53
N ARG A 849 2.17 14.88 6.25
CA ARG A 849 1.99 13.81 7.24
C ARG A 849 2.99 13.98 8.38
N ALA A 850 2.56 13.73 9.61
CA ALA A 850 3.41 13.80 10.80
C ALA A 850 4.57 12.77 10.80
N LEU A 851 4.54 11.80 9.89
CA LEU A 851 5.59 10.80 9.68
C LEU A 851 6.75 11.28 8.80
N ASN A 852 6.52 12.36 8.06
CA ASN A 852 7.46 12.80 7.06
C ASN A 852 8.62 13.51 7.75
N HIS A 853 9.83 13.07 7.43
CA HIS A 853 11.06 13.61 7.97
C HIS A 853 12.15 13.61 6.88
N GLY A 854 13.18 14.42 7.10
CA GLY A 854 14.33 14.47 6.22
C GLY A 854 15.60 14.78 6.99
N ASP A 855 16.72 14.32 6.43
CA ASP A 855 18.05 14.59 6.96
C ASP A 855 18.41 16.07 6.76
N GLY A 856 18.97 16.67 7.82
CA GLY A 856 19.38 18.05 7.83
C GLY A 856 20.89 18.26 7.69
N GLU A 857 21.29 19.33 7.01
CA GLU A 857 22.67 19.84 7.06
C GLU A 857 22.74 21.00 8.07
N PRO A 858 23.58 20.95 9.12
CA PRO A 858 23.52 21.86 10.27
C PRO A 858 23.48 23.37 9.96
N ARG A 859 24.15 23.79 8.88
CA ARG A 859 24.34 25.20 8.52
C ARG A 859 23.40 25.69 7.42
N THR A 860 22.68 24.77 6.78
CA THR A 860 21.82 25.11 5.66
C THR A 860 20.59 25.87 6.17
N ARG A 861 20.18 26.89 5.41
CA ARG A 861 19.03 27.73 5.74
C ARG A 861 18.02 27.67 4.61
N PHE A 862 16.88 27.05 4.90
CA PHE A 862 15.79 26.91 3.95
C PHE A 862 14.65 27.88 4.30
N PRO A 863 14.01 28.52 3.30
CA PRO A 863 12.93 29.48 3.52
C PRO A 863 11.69 28.88 4.18
N PHE A 864 11.55 27.55 4.22
CA PHE A 864 10.39 26.86 4.77
C PHE A 864 10.70 25.96 5.98
N ILE A 865 11.93 25.97 6.48
CA ILE A 865 12.29 25.24 7.70
C ILE A 865 12.48 26.24 8.84
N GLY A 866 11.69 26.04 9.89
CA GLY A 866 11.68 26.76 11.16
C GLY A 866 11.99 25.84 12.32
N MET A 867 11.39 26.12 13.48
CA MET A 867 11.63 25.32 14.68
C MET A 867 10.51 25.44 15.70
N ARG A 868 10.49 24.47 16.61
CA ARG A 868 9.71 24.46 17.85
C ARG A 868 10.61 24.08 19.01
N VAL A 869 10.27 24.56 20.20
CA VAL A 869 11.06 24.32 21.41
C VAL A 869 10.46 23.17 22.20
N CYS A 870 11.30 22.23 22.61
CA CYS A 870 10.99 21.25 23.64
C CYS A 870 11.81 21.55 24.91
N ALA A 871 11.37 21.04 26.06
CA ALA A 871 12.15 21.06 27.29
C ALA A 871 11.99 19.75 28.06
N SER A 872 13.08 19.28 28.66
CA SER A 872 13.03 18.11 29.55
C SER A 872 12.35 18.47 30.87
N MET A 873 11.53 17.56 31.39
CA MET A 873 11.01 17.68 32.75
C MET A 873 12.10 17.26 33.76
N PRO A 874 12.25 17.97 34.89
CA PRO A 874 13.23 17.65 35.94
C PRO A 874 13.04 16.29 36.60
#